data_AF-A0A848VHH4-F1
#
_entry.id   AF-A0A848VHH4-F1
#
_cell.length_a   1.000
_cell.length_b   1.000
_cell.length_c   1.000
_cell.angle_alpha   90.00
_cell.angle_beta   90.00
_cell.angle_gamma   90.00
#
_symmetry.space_group_name_H-M   'P 1'
#
loop_
_entity.id
_entity.type
_entity.pdbx_description
1 polymer ?
#
loop_
_entity_poly.entity_id
_entity_poly.type
_entity_poly.pdbx_seq_one_letter_code
_entity_poly.pdbx_strand_id
1 'polypeptide(L)'
;SPEEVAEGFLAVAVESMANAIRKITVERGEDVRDFVLCCFGGAGGQHACKVADVLDISRIWLHPMAGVLSAYGMGLSDIRVERQQSVDRPFTEKEIGELQAAIDALRDQCDQSLASQSVPEENRTNRVSLGLRVKGSDTILDVPYASADEMIASFSGTYRNRFGAEPDAGRLLIATLRVEGTGIEQDFSDPLIAGRAAPEAEKHGRMWADEQWRSVPIYERDALGAESVLSGPAIIVEANGTTVVDPGWRATVNDRGHLLLERQSENREQRSALTSTDEPDPIRLEIFNRLFMHIAEQMGVVLQNTAISLNIRERLDFSCALFDGEGRLVSNAPHMPVHLGSMGESVRSVITARGSELRPGDAIMLNSPYNGGTHLPDITVVTPWFADSEQPLFFLASRAHHADIGGITPGSMPSESQCIDEEGVLIDNAWLVREGRFELDGTLALLKNASYPSRNPEQNIADLKAQLAANQQGIRQLEKAIERYGLATVQNYLRFVRENAATSVRRLLSTLKDGEFSCELDSGEVIRVRVAHDRRKQAATIDFAGTSPQSASNFNAPEAVTRAAVLYVFRSLIREEIPMNEGCLEPLQIRIPQDSMLSPSFPAAVVAGNVETSQCVTDCLFGALQALAASQGTMNNFTFGNDRVQYYETICGGAGAGPGFDGADAVHTHMTNSRMTDV
;
A
#
# COMPACT_ATOMS: atom_id res chain seq x y z
N SER A 1 13.02 -26.14 -18.11
CA SER A 1 14.38 -26.66 -17.88
C SER A 1 14.92 -26.12 -16.56
N PRO A 2 16.02 -26.65 -15.99
CA PRO A 2 16.69 -26.03 -14.85
C PRO A 2 17.06 -24.56 -15.11
N GLU A 3 17.43 -24.21 -16.33
CA GLU A 3 17.74 -22.85 -16.76
C GLU A 3 16.53 -21.91 -16.71
N GLU A 4 15.38 -22.34 -17.24
CA GLU A 4 14.12 -21.57 -17.17
C GLU A 4 13.68 -21.32 -15.72
N VAL A 5 13.86 -22.32 -14.83
CA VAL A 5 13.55 -22.16 -13.41
C VAL A 5 14.50 -21.15 -12.75
N ALA A 6 15.80 -21.21 -13.06
CA ALA A 6 16.77 -20.24 -12.55
C ALA A 6 16.50 -18.82 -13.06
N GLU A 7 16.12 -18.67 -14.34
CA GLU A 7 15.68 -17.40 -14.92
C GLU A 7 14.41 -16.87 -14.25
N GLY A 8 13.47 -17.75 -13.88
CA GLY A 8 12.30 -17.40 -13.08
C GLY A 8 12.64 -16.83 -11.71
N PHE A 9 13.56 -17.46 -10.97
CA PHE A 9 14.04 -16.91 -9.68
C PHE A 9 14.68 -15.54 -9.86
N LEU A 10 15.46 -15.36 -10.93
CA LEU A 10 16.07 -14.08 -11.26
C LEU A 10 15.02 -13.01 -11.58
N ALA A 11 13.99 -13.35 -12.35
CA ALA A 11 12.89 -12.43 -12.70
C ALA A 11 12.12 -11.97 -11.45
N VAL A 12 11.80 -12.89 -10.53
CA VAL A 12 11.14 -12.57 -9.25
C VAL A 12 12.02 -11.67 -8.38
N ALA A 13 13.32 -11.96 -8.27
CA ALA A 13 14.25 -11.12 -7.52
C ALA A 13 14.36 -9.71 -8.11
N VAL A 14 14.45 -9.61 -9.44
CA VAL A 14 14.49 -8.33 -10.17
C VAL A 14 13.23 -7.51 -9.95
N GLU A 15 12.04 -8.11 -10.07
CA GLU A 15 10.78 -7.41 -9.77
C GLU A 15 10.69 -6.99 -8.30
N SER A 16 11.18 -7.81 -7.37
CA SER A 16 11.25 -7.43 -5.95
C SER A 16 12.15 -6.22 -5.71
N MET A 17 13.35 -6.20 -6.31
CA MET A 17 14.27 -5.06 -6.22
C MET A 17 13.68 -3.80 -6.86
N ALA A 18 13.08 -3.93 -8.04
CA ALA A 18 12.43 -2.82 -8.71
C ALA A 18 11.23 -2.28 -7.93
N ASN A 19 10.44 -3.15 -7.29
CA ASN A 19 9.32 -2.72 -6.44
C ASN A 19 9.79 -1.97 -5.19
N ALA A 20 10.91 -2.39 -4.59
CA ALA A 20 11.51 -1.64 -3.48
C ALA A 20 11.96 -0.24 -3.91
N ILE A 21 12.59 -0.12 -5.09
CA ILE A 21 12.97 1.17 -5.66
C ILE A 21 11.72 2.02 -5.95
N ARG A 22 10.71 1.45 -6.62
CA ARG A 22 9.43 2.12 -6.92
C ARG A 22 8.77 2.66 -5.66
N LYS A 23 8.69 1.85 -4.60
CA LYS A 23 8.10 2.25 -3.32
C LYS A 23 8.76 3.51 -2.77
N ILE A 24 10.10 3.54 -2.71
CA ILE A 24 10.85 4.70 -2.20
C ILE A 24 10.67 5.93 -3.09
N THR A 25 10.69 5.77 -4.42
CA THR A 25 10.53 6.89 -5.35
C THR A 25 9.10 7.44 -5.38
N VAL A 26 8.09 6.58 -5.27
CA VAL A 26 6.68 7.01 -5.18
C VAL A 26 6.40 7.67 -3.84
N GLU A 27 6.96 7.16 -2.74
CA GLU A 27 6.94 7.85 -1.44
C GLU A 27 7.56 9.26 -1.52
N ARG A 28 8.39 9.55 -2.52
CA ARG A 28 8.94 10.89 -2.79
C ARG A 28 8.21 11.67 -3.88
N GLY A 29 7.27 11.05 -4.61
CA GLY A 29 6.51 11.67 -5.70
C GLY A 29 7.24 11.76 -7.04
N GLU A 30 8.33 11.03 -7.22
CA GLU A 30 9.22 11.15 -8.38
C GLU A 30 8.95 10.07 -9.44
N ASP A 31 9.10 10.38 -10.73
CA ASP A 31 9.06 9.38 -11.81
C ASP A 31 10.44 8.74 -12.01
N VAL A 32 10.52 7.43 -11.75
CA VAL A 32 11.76 6.65 -11.87
C VAL A 32 12.44 6.78 -13.24
N ARG A 33 11.68 6.99 -14.31
CA ARG A 33 12.19 7.02 -15.70
C ARG A 33 13.09 8.22 -15.99
N ASP A 34 12.95 9.29 -15.22
CA ASP A 34 13.72 10.52 -15.39
C ASP A 34 15.13 10.42 -14.77
N PHE A 35 15.40 9.35 -14.01
CA PHE A 35 16.65 9.16 -13.29
C PHE A 35 17.65 8.26 -14.04
N VAL A 36 18.90 8.34 -13.59
CA VAL A 36 19.95 7.36 -13.91
C VAL A 36 20.02 6.39 -12.75
N LEU A 37 19.99 5.08 -13.03
CA LEU A 37 20.12 4.06 -12.00
C LEU A 37 21.58 3.96 -11.56
N CYS A 38 21.90 4.46 -10.36
CA CYS A 38 23.22 4.26 -9.74
C CYS A 38 23.28 2.86 -9.11
N CYS A 39 24.09 1.97 -9.68
CA CYS A 39 24.25 0.60 -9.17
C CYS A 39 25.58 0.45 -8.42
N PHE A 40 25.49 -0.12 -7.21
CA PHE A 40 26.65 -0.37 -6.35
C PHE A 40 26.44 -1.62 -5.48
N GLY A 41 27.45 -1.98 -4.69
CA GLY A 41 27.54 -3.23 -3.95
C GLY A 41 28.03 -4.38 -4.85
N GLY A 42 28.66 -5.40 -4.25
CA GLY A 42 29.34 -6.47 -5.01
C GLY A 42 28.45 -7.23 -6.00
N ALA A 43 27.14 -7.30 -5.74
CA ALA A 43 26.16 -7.94 -6.62
C ALA A 43 25.33 -6.96 -7.46
N GLY A 44 25.43 -5.64 -7.25
CA GLY A 44 24.55 -4.66 -7.89
C GLY A 44 24.64 -4.66 -9.41
N GLY A 45 25.87 -4.76 -9.94
CA GLY A 45 26.12 -4.83 -11.38
C GLY A 45 25.55 -6.08 -12.08
N GLN A 46 25.23 -7.15 -11.34
CA GLN A 46 24.73 -8.40 -11.92
C GLN A 46 23.25 -8.30 -12.34
N HIS A 47 22.51 -7.39 -11.73
CA HIS A 47 21.06 -7.24 -11.95
C HIS A 47 20.68 -5.88 -12.56
N ALA A 48 21.66 -4.99 -12.73
CA ALA A 48 21.45 -3.58 -13.08
C ALA A 48 20.59 -3.38 -14.34
N CYS A 49 20.95 -4.04 -15.45
CA CYS A 49 20.20 -3.96 -16.71
C CYS A 49 18.76 -4.45 -16.56
N LYS A 50 18.55 -5.63 -15.95
CA LYS A 50 17.21 -6.20 -15.75
C LYS A 50 16.35 -5.32 -14.84
N VAL A 51 16.90 -4.78 -13.75
CA VAL A 51 16.20 -3.86 -12.86
C VAL A 51 15.84 -2.56 -13.58
N ALA A 52 16.77 -1.98 -14.34
CA ALA A 52 16.51 -0.79 -15.13
C ALA A 52 15.44 -1.04 -16.21
N ASP A 53 15.43 -2.22 -16.84
CA ASP A 53 14.39 -2.64 -17.78
C ASP A 53 13.01 -2.69 -17.12
N VAL A 54 12.91 -3.26 -15.91
CA VAL A 54 11.66 -3.31 -15.14
C VAL A 54 11.16 -1.93 -14.70
N LEU A 55 12.08 -1.00 -14.44
CA LEU A 55 11.78 0.38 -14.03
C LEU A 55 11.60 1.34 -15.21
N ASP A 56 11.77 0.87 -16.44
CA ASP A 56 11.85 1.69 -17.66
C ASP A 56 12.91 2.81 -17.60
N ILE A 57 14.01 2.57 -16.87
CA ILE A 57 15.17 3.45 -16.82
C ILE A 57 16.09 3.15 -18.01
N SER A 58 16.50 4.19 -18.72
CA SER A 58 17.31 4.09 -19.94
C SER A 58 18.83 4.09 -19.70
N ARG A 59 19.27 4.57 -18.53
CA ARG A 59 20.68 4.80 -18.22
C ARG A 59 21.04 4.27 -16.84
N ILE A 60 22.16 3.57 -16.76
CA ILE A 60 22.73 3.04 -15.52
C ILE A 60 24.15 3.59 -15.40
N TRP A 61 24.52 3.98 -14.19
CA TRP A 61 25.86 4.46 -13.88
C TRP A 61 26.48 3.57 -12.79
N LEU A 62 27.71 3.11 -13.00
CA LEU A 62 28.50 2.40 -12.01
C LEU A 62 29.88 3.05 -11.85
N HIS A 63 30.20 3.37 -10.60
CA HIS A 63 31.53 3.85 -10.21
C HIS A 63 32.58 2.71 -10.34
N PRO A 64 33.86 2.98 -10.65
CA PRO A 64 34.89 1.94 -10.70
C PRO A 64 35.08 1.21 -9.36
N MET A 65 34.67 1.83 -8.24
CA MET A 65 34.62 1.22 -6.91
C MET A 65 33.20 0.78 -6.51
N ALA A 66 32.30 0.51 -7.46
CA ALA A 66 30.89 0.18 -7.19
C ALA A 66 30.74 -0.92 -6.12
N GLY A 67 31.57 -1.96 -6.15
CA GLY A 67 31.57 -3.05 -5.17
C GLY A 67 31.76 -2.63 -3.72
N VAL A 68 32.45 -1.51 -3.47
CA VAL A 68 32.79 -0.95 -2.15
C VAL A 68 32.39 0.53 -2.02
N LEU A 69 31.40 0.98 -2.81
CA LEU A 69 31.07 2.40 -2.95
C LEU A 69 30.66 3.05 -1.62
N SER A 70 30.07 2.28 -0.70
CA SER A 70 29.71 2.78 0.63
C SER A 70 30.96 3.19 1.44
N ALA A 71 32.01 2.38 1.44
CA ALA A 71 33.26 2.71 2.13
C ALA A 71 33.99 3.89 1.47
N TYR A 72 33.93 3.96 0.13
CA TYR A 72 34.42 5.10 -0.63
C TYR A 72 33.69 6.39 -0.27
N GLY A 73 32.35 6.37 -0.26
CA GLY A 73 31.52 7.52 0.10
C GLY A 73 31.74 8.00 1.53
N MET A 74 31.96 7.09 2.49
CA MET A 74 32.33 7.46 3.87
C MET A 74 33.66 8.22 3.95
N GLY A 75 34.61 7.93 3.06
CA GLY A 75 35.89 8.63 3.01
C GLY A 75 35.83 10.01 2.34
N LEU A 76 34.79 10.25 1.53
CA LEU A 76 34.59 11.49 0.77
C LEU A 76 33.50 12.40 1.32
N SER A 77 32.75 11.96 2.34
CA SER A 77 31.59 12.70 2.82
C SER A 77 32.00 14.02 3.47
N ASP A 78 31.38 15.12 3.02
CA ASP A 78 31.47 16.40 3.72
C ASP A 78 31.05 16.26 5.18
N ILE A 79 31.64 17.08 6.05
CA ILE A 79 31.20 17.18 7.44
C ILE A 79 29.87 17.95 7.45
N ARG A 80 28.77 17.25 7.71
CA ARG A 80 27.44 17.86 7.85
C ARG A 80 27.03 17.95 9.31
N VAL A 81 26.49 19.11 9.68
CA VAL A 81 25.88 19.37 10.97
C VAL A 81 24.47 19.85 10.74
N GLU A 82 23.50 19.12 11.27
CA GLU A 82 22.10 19.56 11.28
C GLU A 82 21.70 20.09 12.65
N ARG A 83 20.98 21.20 12.67
CA ARG A 83 20.27 21.72 13.84
C ARG A 83 18.83 21.98 13.46
N GLN A 84 17.91 21.52 14.29
CA GLN A 84 16.48 21.65 14.08
C GLN A 84 15.79 22.14 15.36
N GLN A 85 14.75 22.94 15.18
CA GLN A 85 13.86 23.38 16.25
C GLN A 85 12.39 23.20 15.82
N SER A 86 11.54 22.74 16.74
CA SER A 86 10.09 22.73 16.55
C SER A 86 9.50 24.13 16.72
N VAL A 87 8.61 24.51 15.80
CA VAL A 87 8.03 25.86 15.72
C VAL A 87 6.53 25.83 16.02
N ASP A 88 5.81 24.93 15.34
CA ASP A 88 4.34 24.74 15.38
C ASP A 88 3.52 26.05 15.36
N ARG A 89 3.67 26.83 14.29
CA ARG A 89 2.96 28.11 14.09
C ARG A 89 2.19 28.17 12.77
N PRO A 90 1.14 29.01 12.65
CA PRO A 90 0.47 29.25 11.38
C PRO A 90 1.44 29.74 10.30
N PHE A 91 1.30 29.21 9.08
CA PHE A 91 2.07 29.69 7.93
C PHE A 91 1.52 31.05 7.47
N THR A 92 2.14 32.14 7.93
CA THR A 92 1.81 33.51 7.52
C THR A 92 3.09 34.33 7.36
N GLU A 93 3.08 35.36 6.52
CA GLU A 93 4.26 36.24 6.32
C GLU A 93 4.81 36.80 7.63
N LYS A 94 3.91 37.16 8.55
CA LYS A 94 4.28 37.66 9.88
C LYS A 94 5.08 36.61 10.66
N GLU A 95 4.55 35.39 10.78
CA GLU A 95 5.20 34.31 11.53
C GLU A 95 6.52 33.89 10.88
N ILE A 96 6.60 33.87 9.54
CA ILE A 96 7.85 33.61 8.80
C ILE A 96 8.91 34.65 9.16
N GLY A 97 8.54 35.94 9.17
CA GLY A 97 9.46 37.02 9.55
C GLY A 97 9.97 36.94 10.99
N GLU A 98 9.18 36.39 11.92
CA GLU A 98 9.58 36.18 13.31
C GLU A 98 10.60 35.03 13.48
N LEU A 99 10.79 34.16 12.48
CA LEU A 99 11.75 33.06 12.54
C LEU A 99 13.21 33.49 12.36
N GLN A 100 13.47 34.71 11.89
CA GLN A 100 14.82 35.16 11.55
C GLN A 100 15.82 35.00 12.71
N ALA A 101 15.42 35.37 13.93
CA ALA A 101 16.28 35.23 15.12
C ALA A 101 16.58 33.76 15.46
N ALA A 102 15.61 32.85 15.26
CA ALA A 102 15.82 31.42 15.47
C ALA A 102 16.71 30.81 14.38
N ILE A 103 16.54 31.24 13.13
CA ILE A 103 17.41 30.84 12.01
C ILE A 103 18.86 31.21 12.30
N ASP A 104 19.12 32.44 12.72
CA ASP A 104 20.47 32.92 13.00
C ASP A 104 21.09 32.18 14.20
N ALA A 105 20.30 31.92 15.26
CA ALA A 105 20.78 31.11 16.39
C ALA A 105 21.12 29.66 16.00
N LEU A 106 20.36 29.03 15.10
CA LEU A 106 20.67 27.68 14.62
C LEU A 106 21.87 27.66 13.66
N ARG A 107 22.06 28.72 12.86
CA ARG A 107 23.26 28.91 12.03
C ARG A 107 24.51 29.00 12.89
N ASP A 108 24.49 29.85 13.92
CA ASP A 108 25.61 29.99 14.86
C ASP A 108 25.97 28.65 15.53
N GLN A 109 24.96 27.85 15.90
CA GLN A 109 25.18 26.51 16.45
C GLN A 109 25.81 25.54 15.43
N CYS A 110 25.39 25.58 14.18
CA CYS A 110 25.99 24.79 13.11
C CYS A 110 27.45 25.20 12.89
N ASP A 111 27.72 26.51 12.81
CA ASP A 111 29.05 27.05 12.57
C ASP A 111 30.01 26.75 13.73
N GLN A 112 29.54 26.84 14.98
CA GLN A 112 30.34 26.44 16.14
C GLN A 112 30.68 24.94 16.13
N SER A 113 29.72 24.10 15.71
CA SER A 113 29.93 22.64 15.61
C SER A 113 30.92 22.30 14.49
N LEU A 114 30.84 22.97 13.34
CA LEU A 114 31.80 22.82 12.25
C LEU A 114 33.20 23.33 12.66
N ALA A 115 33.27 24.45 13.39
CA ALA A 115 34.52 24.98 13.93
C ALA A 115 35.19 24.00 14.90
N SER A 116 34.42 23.33 15.77
CA SER A 116 34.96 22.34 16.71
C SER A 116 35.58 21.11 16.04
N GLN A 117 35.21 20.87 14.77
CA GLN A 117 35.75 19.82 13.91
C GLN A 117 36.88 20.34 13.00
N SER A 118 37.39 21.55 13.25
CA SER A 118 38.48 22.18 12.49
C SER A 118 38.19 22.51 11.03
N VAL A 119 36.92 22.60 10.63
CA VAL A 119 36.52 23.09 9.30
C VAL A 119 36.77 24.61 9.21
N PRO A 120 37.54 25.14 8.23
CA PRO A 120 37.76 26.59 8.06
C PRO A 120 36.47 27.35 7.76
N GLU A 121 36.35 28.62 8.15
CA GLU A 121 35.13 29.43 7.97
C GLU A 121 34.74 29.60 6.50
N GLU A 122 35.75 29.79 5.64
CA GLU A 122 35.60 29.92 4.18
C GLU A 122 35.04 28.66 3.49
N ASN A 123 35.09 27.51 4.17
CA ASN A 123 34.61 26.22 3.66
C ASN A 123 33.25 25.81 4.26
N ARG A 124 32.63 26.67 5.07
CA ARG A 124 31.32 26.42 5.67
C ARG A 124 30.23 27.06 4.84
N THR A 125 29.17 26.30 4.59
CA THR A 125 27.94 26.81 3.97
C THR A 125 26.74 26.32 4.75
N ASN A 126 25.65 27.07 4.71
CA ASN A 126 24.44 26.78 5.48
C ASN A 126 23.24 26.80 4.55
N ARG A 127 22.34 25.81 4.69
CA ARG A 127 21.03 25.78 4.03
C ARG A 127 19.94 25.81 5.08
N VAL A 128 18.90 26.59 4.81
CA VAL A 128 17.76 26.75 5.71
C VAL A 128 16.53 26.16 5.02
N SER A 129 15.75 25.38 5.75
CA SER A 129 14.49 24.81 5.30
C SER A 129 13.44 24.88 6.40
N LEU A 130 12.18 24.98 6.00
CA LEU A 130 11.03 24.89 6.88
C LEU A 130 10.30 23.58 6.60
N GLY A 131 9.99 22.82 7.63
CA GLY A 131 9.05 21.71 7.53
C GLY A 131 7.64 22.25 7.61
N LEU A 132 6.90 22.19 6.50
CA LEU A 132 5.50 22.59 6.43
C LEU A 132 4.58 21.37 6.51
N ARG A 133 3.41 21.54 7.10
CA ARG A 133 2.35 20.52 7.12
C ARG A 133 0.97 21.17 7.05
N VAL A 134 -0.01 20.44 6.53
CA VAL A 134 -1.42 20.86 6.62
C VAL A 134 -1.90 20.64 8.06
N LYS A 135 -2.60 21.61 8.64
CA LYS A 135 -3.17 21.50 10.00
C LYS A 135 -4.05 20.26 10.13
N GLY A 136 -3.65 19.33 11.00
CA GLY A 136 -4.31 18.03 11.21
C GLY A 136 -3.61 16.85 10.51
N SER A 137 -2.62 17.11 9.66
CA SER A 137 -1.71 16.10 9.12
C SER A 137 -0.40 16.09 9.92
N ASP A 138 0.24 14.92 10.01
CA ASP A 138 1.60 14.75 10.55
C ASP A 138 2.66 14.68 9.46
N THR A 139 2.23 14.72 8.20
CA THR A 139 3.12 14.75 7.05
C THR A 139 3.80 16.11 6.98
N ILE A 140 5.06 16.15 7.40
CA ILE A 140 5.93 17.31 7.26
C ILE A 140 6.70 17.16 5.95
N LEU A 141 6.61 18.19 5.10
CA LEU A 141 7.42 18.31 3.89
C LEU A 141 8.38 19.49 4.07
N ASP A 142 9.67 19.22 3.96
CA ASP A 142 10.70 20.26 4.01
C ASP A 142 10.70 21.06 2.71
N VAL A 143 10.58 22.38 2.82
CA VAL A 143 10.72 23.32 1.71
C VAL A 143 11.90 24.25 1.95
N PRO A 144 12.66 24.63 0.90
CA PRO A 144 13.70 25.65 1.02
C PRO A 144 13.13 26.95 1.59
N TYR A 145 13.82 27.57 2.54
CA TYR A 145 13.40 28.85 3.09
C TYR A 145 13.50 29.96 2.03
N ALA A 146 12.35 30.48 1.61
CA ALA A 146 12.21 31.44 0.51
C ALA A 146 11.05 32.41 0.78
N SER A 147 10.52 33.09 -0.23
CA SER A 147 9.27 33.87 -0.07
C SER A 147 8.07 32.94 0.20
N ALA A 148 7.00 33.48 0.80
CA ALA A 148 5.82 32.69 1.14
C ALA A 148 5.21 31.99 -0.10
N ASP A 149 5.12 32.69 -1.23
CA ASP A 149 4.59 32.15 -2.48
C ASP A 149 5.46 31.01 -3.05
N GLU A 150 6.79 31.15 -3.02
CA GLU A 150 7.72 30.11 -3.47
C GLU A 150 7.64 28.86 -2.57
N MET A 151 7.53 29.05 -1.25
CA MET A 151 7.38 27.95 -0.30
C MET A 151 6.04 27.23 -0.48
N ILE A 152 4.94 27.95 -0.72
CA ILE A 152 3.64 27.35 -1.07
C ILE A 152 3.77 26.57 -2.37
N ALA A 153 4.37 27.14 -3.42
CA ALA A 153 4.54 26.45 -4.69
C ALA A 153 5.39 25.18 -4.56
N SER A 154 6.49 25.24 -3.79
CA SER A 154 7.35 24.08 -3.49
C SER A 154 6.60 23.00 -2.71
N PHE A 155 5.84 23.41 -1.67
CA PHE A 155 5.04 22.49 -0.87
C PHE A 155 3.95 21.85 -1.71
N SER A 156 3.16 22.64 -2.45
CA SER A 156 2.07 22.14 -3.29
C SER A 156 2.58 21.25 -4.42
N GLY A 157 3.71 21.59 -5.04
CA GLY A 157 4.34 20.73 -6.05
C GLY A 157 4.75 19.38 -5.47
N THR A 158 5.47 19.39 -4.35
CA THR A 158 5.89 18.16 -3.66
C THR A 158 4.69 17.34 -3.17
N TYR A 159 3.68 18.00 -2.61
CA TYR A 159 2.46 17.36 -2.10
C TYR A 159 1.66 16.72 -3.23
N ARG A 160 1.48 17.42 -4.37
CA ARG A 160 0.79 16.90 -5.55
C ARG A 160 1.54 15.73 -6.16
N ASN A 161 2.86 15.82 -6.28
CA ASN A 161 3.69 14.74 -6.80
C ASN A 161 3.62 13.50 -5.91
N ARG A 162 3.70 13.69 -4.59
CA ARG A 162 3.72 12.59 -3.61
C ARG A 162 2.36 11.94 -3.37
N PHE A 163 1.29 12.73 -3.34
CA PHE A 163 -0.04 12.25 -2.93
C PHE A 163 -1.09 12.33 -4.05
N GLY A 164 -0.81 13.01 -5.15
CA GLY A 164 -1.74 13.17 -6.28
C GLY A 164 -2.94 14.04 -5.98
N ALA A 165 -2.88 14.89 -4.95
CA ALA A 165 -3.94 15.79 -4.52
C ALA A 165 -3.38 17.21 -4.28
N GLU A 166 -4.25 18.22 -4.35
CA GLU A 166 -3.90 19.59 -3.95
C GLU A 166 -4.01 19.76 -2.43
N PRO A 167 -3.00 20.33 -1.75
CA PRO A 167 -3.14 20.66 -0.35
C PRO A 167 -3.97 21.93 -0.14
N ASP A 168 -4.60 22.03 1.03
CA ASP A 168 -5.22 23.28 1.48
C ASP A 168 -4.15 24.26 1.98
N ALA A 169 -3.69 25.12 1.08
CA ALA A 169 -2.68 26.14 1.38
C ALA A 169 -3.10 27.11 2.51
N GLY A 170 -4.41 27.30 2.73
CA GLY A 170 -4.93 28.16 3.79
C GLY A 170 -4.80 27.56 5.21
N ARG A 171 -4.41 26.29 5.31
CA ARG A 171 -4.30 25.55 6.57
C ARG A 171 -2.87 25.12 6.89
N LEU A 172 -1.86 25.69 6.23
CA LEU A 172 -0.46 25.31 6.47
C LEU A 172 0.03 25.78 7.85
N LEU A 173 0.84 24.92 8.46
CA LEU A 173 1.60 25.18 9.69
C LEU A 173 3.09 25.01 9.40
N ILE A 174 3.91 25.85 10.02
CA ILE A 174 5.36 25.70 10.11
C ILE A 174 5.61 24.77 11.30
N ALA A 175 5.91 23.51 11.03
CA ALA A 175 6.13 22.49 12.05
C ALA A 175 7.57 22.58 12.60
N THR A 176 8.54 22.67 11.70
CA THR A 176 9.97 22.63 12.05
C THR A 176 10.74 23.70 11.28
N LEU A 177 11.82 24.18 11.90
CA LEU A 177 12.86 24.98 11.29
C LEU A 177 14.15 24.16 11.32
N ARG A 178 14.81 23.99 10.17
CA ARG A 178 16.04 23.22 10.02
C ARG A 178 17.13 24.07 9.37
N VAL A 179 18.33 24.00 9.94
CA VAL A 179 19.57 24.52 9.36
C VAL A 179 20.55 23.38 9.20
N GLU A 180 21.00 23.15 7.96
CA GLU A 180 22.08 22.22 7.64
C GLU A 180 23.34 23.03 7.33
N GLY A 181 24.36 22.89 8.17
CA GLY A 181 25.71 23.37 7.92
C GLY A 181 26.54 22.28 7.24
N THR A 182 27.22 22.62 6.14
CA THR A 182 28.13 21.73 5.42
C THR A 182 29.54 22.32 5.44
N GLY A 183 30.50 21.54 5.91
CA GLY A 183 31.93 21.82 5.83
C GLY A 183 32.58 20.99 4.73
N ILE A 184 33.03 21.66 3.67
CA ILE A 184 33.70 21.00 2.55
C ILE A 184 35.20 20.91 2.87
N GLU A 185 35.71 19.71 3.10
CA GLU A 185 37.14 19.54 3.43
C GLU A 185 38.02 19.48 2.17
N GLN A 186 37.57 18.84 1.09
CA GLN A 186 38.30 18.71 -0.18
C GLN A 186 37.34 18.58 -1.37
N ASP A 187 37.65 19.28 -2.46
CA ASP A 187 37.01 19.04 -3.76
C ASP A 187 37.68 17.81 -4.39
N PHE A 188 37.07 16.64 -4.21
CA PHE A 188 37.57 15.38 -4.74
C PHE A 188 36.97 15.12 -6.12
N SER A 189 37.82 14.74 -7.08
CA SER A 189 37.39 14.25 -8.38
C SER A 189 38.10 12.94 -8.74
N ASP A 190 37.34 12.05 -9.38
CA ASP A 190 37.91 10.79 -9.88
C ASP A 190 39.00 11.09 -10.93
N PRO A 191 40.13 10.35 -10.89
CA PRO A 191 41.25 10.61 -11.79
C PRO A 191 40.86 10.32 -13.24
N LEU A 192 41.46 11.09 -14.16
CA LEU A 192 41.32 10.81 -15.59
C LEU A 192 42.05 9.52 -15.95
N ILE A 193 41.41 8.69 -16.79
CA ILE A 193 42.02 7.48 -17.36
C ILE A 193 42.34 7.70 -18.84
N ALA A 194 43.28 6.92 -19.37
CA ALA A 194 43.67 7.02 -20.76
C ALA A 194 42.54 6.60 -21.72
N GLY A 195 42.42 7.32 -22.84
CA GLY A 195 41.60 6.91 -23.98
C GLY A 195 42.15 5.63 -24.59
N ARG A 196 41.39 4.55 -24.50
CA ARG A 196 41.70 3.26 -25.14
C ARG A 196 40.40 2.56 -25.47
N ALA A 197 40.28 2.08 -26.71
CA ALA A 197 39.19 1.21 -27.12
C ALA A 197 39.22 -0.10 -26.31
N ALA A 198 38.06 -0.76 -26.25
CA ALA A 198 37.97 -2.07 -25.59
C ALA A 198 38.94 -3.06 -26.28
N PRO A 199 39.75 -3.81 -25.52
CA PRO A 199 40.59 -4.86 -26.09
C PRO A 199 39.72 -5.99 -26.65
N GLU A 200 40.28 -6.85 -27.49
CA GLU A 200 39.63 -8.11 -27.84
C GLU A 200 39.51 -8.99 -26.59
N ALA A 201 38.36 -9.64 -26.39
CA ALA A 201 38.13 -10.45 -25.21
C ALA A 201 38.97 -11.74 -25.24
N GLU A 202 39.95 -11.84 -24.33
CA GLU A 202 40.80 -13.03 -24.22
C GLU A 202 40.07 -14.23 -23.59
N LYS A 203 38.99 -13.97 -22.83
CA LYS A 203 38.19 -14.97 -22.12
C LYS A 203 36.74 -14.92 -22.57
N HIS A 204 36.11 -16.09 -22.66
CA HIS A 204 34.69 -16.25 -22.94
C HIS A 204 34.04 -17.15 -21.89
N GLY A 205 32.83 -16.79 -21.47
CA GLY A 205 31.99 -17.57 -20.56
C GLY A 205 30.72 -18.05 -21.24
N ARG A 206 29.96 -18.89 -20.55
CA ARG A 206 28.59 -19.25 -20.95
C ARG A 206 27.58 -18.49 -20.10
N MET A 207 26.62 -17.85 -20.75
CA MET A 207 25.53 -17.13 -20.10
C MET A 207 24.21 -17.55 -20.74
N TRP A 208 23.18 -17.78 -19.92
CA TRP A 208 21.82 -18.00 -20.40
C TRP A 208 21.17 -16.64 -20.65
N ALA A 209 20.79 -16.37 -21.90
CA ALA A 209 20.16 -15.11 -22.29
C ALA A 209 19.34 -15.28 -23.57
N ASP A 210 18.14 -14.68 -23.59
CA ASP A 210 17.13 -14.86 -24.65
C ASP A 210 16.82 -16.35 -24.89
N GLU A 211 16.54 -17.07 -23.80
CA GLU A 211 16.14 -18.49 -23.82
C GLU A 211 17.17 -19.45 -24.43
N GLN A 212 18.44 -19.04 -24.50
CA GLN A 212 19.52 -19.89 -25.01
C GLN A 212 20.86 -19.65 -24.32
N TRP A 213 21.70 -20.69 -24.30
CA TRP A 213 23.08 -20.57 -23.87
C TRP A 213 23.92 -19.85 -24.93
N ARG A 214 24.46 -18.68 -24.58
CA ARG A 214 25.36 -17.90 -25.44
C ARG A 214 26.78 -17.92 -24.90
N SER A 215 27.75 -17.95 -25.80
CA SER A 215 29.15 -17.65 -25.48
C SER A 215 29.29 -16.14 -25.39
N VAL A 216 29.71 -15.63 -24.23
CA VAL A 216 29.79 -14.18 -23.95
C VAL A 216 31.23 -13.78 -23.64
N PRO A 217 31.72 -12.65 -24.17
CA PRO A 217 33.05 -12.14 -23.84
C PRO A 217 33.12 -11.72 -22.37
N ILE A 218 34.27 -11.99 -21.74
CA ILE A 218 34.58 -11.58 -20.38
C ILE A 218 35.72 -10.57 -20.43
N TYR A 219 35.48 -9.37 -19.90
CA TYR A 219 36.46 -8.28 -19.82
C TYR A 219 36.89 -8.07 -18.37
N GLU A 220 38.19 -7.87 -18.15
CA GLU A 220 38.69 -7.37 -16.86
C GLU A 220 38.51 -5.85 -16.83
N ARG A 221 37.93 -5.31 -15.75
CA ARG A 221 37.59 -3.89 -15.63
C ARG A 221 38.76 -2.95 -15.88
N ASP A 222 39.92 -3.28 -15.31
CA ASP A 222 41.15 -2.48 -15.37
C ASP A 222 41.76 -2.40 -16.78
N ALA A 223 41.34 -3.27 -17.70
CA ALA A 223 41.81 -3.26 -19.08
C ALA A 223 41.00 -2.30 -20.00
N LEU A 224 39.88 -1.76 -19.53
CA LEU A 224 38.99 -0.88 -20.29
C LEU A 224 39.40 0.60 -20.11
N GLY A 225 39.70 1.29 -21.21
CA GLY A 225 39.98 2.73 -21.23
C GLY A 225 38.76 3.59 -21.58
N ALA A 226 38.90 4.92 -21.53
CA ALA A 226 37.82 5.91 -21.72
C ALA A 226 37.15 5.95 -23.12
N GLU A 227 37.60 5.10 -24.05
CA GLU A 227 36.98 4.96 -25.39
C GLU A 227 36.38 3.55 -25.56
N SER A 228 36.30 2.78 -24.49
CA SER A 228 35.77 1.42 -24.52
C SER A 228 34.26 1.44 -24.69
N VAL A 229 33.78 0.75 -25.72
CA VAL A 229 32.36 0.53 -26.00
C VAL A 229 32.13 -0.97 -26.11
N LEU A 230 31.24 -1.50 -25.28
CA LEU A 230 30.90 -2.92 -25.24
C LEU A 230 29.40 -3.07 -25.49
N SER A 231 29.01 -3.94 -26.41
CA SER A 231 27.59 -4.30 -26.60
C SER A 231 27.30 -5.59 -25.85
N GLY A 232 26.17 -5.66 -25.15
CA GLY A 232 25.71 -6.89 -24.52
C GLY A 232 25.30 -7.95 -25.56
N PRO A 233 25.31 -9.25 -25.20
CA PRO A 233 25.63 -9.78 -23.88
C PRO A 233 27.14 -9.84 -23.60
N ALA A 234 27.58 -9.27 -22.47
CA ALA A 234 28.99 -9.28 -22.03
C ALA A 234 29.10 -9.29 -20.50
N ILE A 235 30.21 -9.80 -19.98
CA ILE A 235 30.51 -9.80 -18.53
C ILE A 235 31.76 -8.96 -18.28
N ILE A 236 31.70 -8.05 -17.31
CA ILE A 236 32.83 -7.26 -16.84
C ILE A 236 33.14 -7.69 -15.41
N VAL A 237 34.34 -8.23 -15.20
CA VAL A 237 34.81 -8.68 -13.90
C VAL A 237 35.69 -7.60 -13.29
N GLU A 238 35.46 -7.31 -12.01
CA GLU A 238 36.19 -6.30 -11.25
C GLU A 238 36.69 -6.93 -9.95
N ALA A 239 37.70 -6.33 -9.31
CA ALA A 239 38.25 -6.85 -8.06
C ALA A 239 37.20 -7.03 -6.95
N ASN A 240 36.18 -6.17 -6.94
CA ASN A 240 35.16 -6.11 -5.89
C ASN A 240 33.73 -6.37 -6.39
N GLY A 241 33.54 -6.85 -7.63
CA GLY A 241 32.21 -7.00 -8.20
C GLY A 241 32.19 -7.63 -9.59
N THR A 242 30.99 -7.83 -10.12
CA THR A 242 30.77 -8.29 -11.49
C THR A 242 29.59 -7.55 -12.09
N THR A 243 29.79 -6.98 -13.27
CA THR A 243 28.77 -6.26 -14.02
C THR A 243 28.37 -7.08 -15.24
N VAL A 244 27.08 -7.34 -15.38
CA VAL A 244 26.50 -8.03 -16.54
C VAL A 244 25.89 -6.96 -17.45
N VAL A 245 26.34 -6.92 -18.71
CA VAL A 245 25.73 -6.10 -19.76
C VAL A 245 24.77 -7.02 -20.52
N ASP A 246 23.48 -6.96 -20.19
CA ASP A 246 22.45 -7.81 -20.82
C ASP A 246 22.30 -7.50 -22.33
N PRO A 247 21.74 -8.43 -23.14
CA PRO A 247 21.37 -8.15 -24.52
C PRO A 247 20.53 -6.87 -24.65
N GLY A 248 20.83 -6.03 -25.65
CA GLY A 248 20.16 -4.76 -25.87
C GLY A 248 20.68 -3.59 -25.04
N TRP A 249 21.70 -3.81 -24.21
CA TRP A 249 22.40 -2.75 -23.49
C TRP A 249 23.80 -2.52 -24.08
N ARG A 250 24.26 -1.28 -24.01
CA ARG A 250 25.61 -0.88 -24.40
C ARG A 250 26.31 -0.26 -23.21
N ALA A 251 27.48 -0.76 -22.84
CA ALA A 251 28.34 -0.15 -21.85
C ALA A 251 29.39 0.74 -22.52
N THR A 252 29.59 1.92 -21.96
CA THR A 252 30.68 2.84 -22.31
C THR A 252 31.47 3.19 -21.05
N VAL A 253 32.76 3.44 -21.22
CA VAL A 253 33.61 3.93 -20.13
C VAL A 253 33.91 5.39 -20.39
N ASN A 254 33.63 6.28 -19.43
CA ASN A 254 33.96 7.69 -19.59
C ASN A 254 35.43 7.99 -19.24
N ASP A 255 35.82 9.24 -19.34
CA ASP A 255 37.18 9.75 -19.04
C ASP A 255 37.61 9.58 -17.58
N ARG A 256 36.69 9.28 -16.67
CA ARG A 256 36.93 9.02 -15.24
C ARG A 256 36.82 7.55 -14.85
N GLY A 257 36.64 6.66 -15.83
CA GLY A 257 36.51 5.24 -15.55
C GLY A 257 35.19 4.86 -14.88
N HIS A 258 34.12 5.63 -15.05
CA HIS A 258 32.76 5.18 -14.74
C HIS A 258 32.22 4.30 -15.87
N LEU A 259 31.40 3.30 -15.54
CA LEU A 259 30.59 2.58 -16.53
C LEU A 259 29.26 3.28 -16.70
N LEU A 260 28.97 3.71 -17.93
CA LEU A 260 27.65 4.16 -18.34
C LEU A 260 27.03 3.11 -19.24
N LEU A 261 25.97 2.45 -18.76
CA LEU A 261 25.20 1.50 -19.56
C LEU A 261 23.94 2.21 -20.07
N GLU A 262 23.72 2.14 -21.37
CA GLU A 262 22.58 2.74 -22.06
C GLU A 262 21.78 1.67 -22.78
N ARG A 263 20.46 1.75 -22.65
CA ARG A 263 19.54 0.85 -23.38
C ARG A 263 19.54 1.24 -24.86
N GLN A 264 19.72 0.26 -25.74
CA GLN A 264 19.64 0.48 -27.17
C GLN A 264 18.16 0.55 -27.63
N SER A 265 17.83 1.59 -28.40
CA SER A 265 16.47 2.00 -28.76
C SER A 265 15.65 0.98 -29.56
N GLU A 266 16.30 0.00 -30.19
CA GLU A 266 15.65 -1.02 -31.03
C GLU A 266 14.88 -2.11 -30.24
N ASN A 267 15.03 -2.17 -28.91
CA ASN A 267 14.44 -3.23 -28.08
C ASN A 267 13.15 -2.86 -27.33
N ARG A 268 12.57 -1.67 -27.58
CA ARG A 268 11.32 -1.25 -26.92
C ARG A 268 10.13 -2.14 -27.30
N GLU A 269 10.12 -2.65 -28.53
CA GLU A 269 8.97 -3.38 -29.12
C GLU A 269 9.01 -4.91 -28.85
N GLN A 270 10.18 -5.49 -28.54
CA GLN A 270 10.31 -6.96 -28.46
C GLN A 270 9.95 -7.56 -27.10
N ARG A 271 9.99 -6.81 -25.99
CA ARG A 271 9.57 -7.34 -24.67
C ARG A 271 8.09 -7.13 -24.35
N SER A 272 7.39 -6.22 -25.03
CA SER A 272 5.94 -6.01 -24.83
C SER A 272 5.07 -6.96 -25.66
N ALA A 273 5.67 -7.74 -26.58
CA ALA A 273 4.97 -8.71 -27.42
C ALA A 273 5.07 -10.13 -26.85
N LEU A 274 4.92 -10.29 -25.54
CA LEU A 274 4.72 -11.61 -24.97
C LEU A 274 3.23 -11.93 -25.07
N THR A 275 2.89 -12.68 -26.13
CA THR A 275 1.56 -13.17 -26.48
C THR A 275 0.69 -13.45 -25.26
N SER A 276 -0.54 -12.94 -25.27
CA SER A 276 -1.61 -13.33 -24.36
C SER A 276 -1.74 -14.85 -24.41
N THR A 277 -1.20 -15.56 -23.42
CA THR A 277 -1.44 -16.98 -23.27
C THR A 277 -2.73 -17.16 -22.46
N ASP A 278 -3.60 -18.04 -22.93
CA ASP A 278 -4.78 -18.47 -22.17
C ASP A 278 -4.43 -19.36 -20.97
N GLU A 279 -3.15 -19.71 -20.83
CA GLU A 279 -2.61 -20.49 -19.72
C GLU A 279 -1.71 -19.63 -18.81
N PRO A 280 -1.78 -19.86 -17.48
CA PRO A 280 -0.94 -19.16 -16.51
C PRO A 280 0.51 -19.64 -16.55
N ASP A 281 1.44 -18.70 -16.71
CA ASP A 281 2.87 -18.92 -16.46
C ASP A 281 3.14 -18.71 -14.96
N PRO A 282 3.68 -19.71 -14.22
CA PRO A 282 3.97 -19.59 -12.80
C PRO A 282 4.86 -18.39 -12.43
N ILE A 283 5.81 -18.02 -13.28
CA ILE A 283 6.70 -16.87 -13.02
C ILE A 283 5.89 -15.58 -13.12
N ARG A 284 5.11 -15.41 -14.19
CA ARG A 284 4.26 -14.23 -14.35
C ARG A 284 3.16 -14.16 -13.30
N LEU A 285 2.62 -15.29 -12.87
CA LEU A 285 1.62 -15.34 -11.82
C LEU A 285 2.16 -14.66 -10.55
N GLU A 286 3.41 -14.94 -10.18
CA GLU A 286 4.05 -14.31 -9.03
C GLU A 286 4.36 -12.81 -9.27
N ILE A 287 4.77 -12.44 -10.50
CA ILE A 287 4.98 -11.03 -10.86
C ILE A 287 3.67 -10.23 -10.71
N PHE A 288 2.59 -10.72 -11.30
CA PHE A 288 1.28 -10.05 -11.24
C PHE A 288 0.69 -10.06 -9.84
N ASN A 289 0.89 -11.13 -9.07
CA ASN A 289 0.53 -11.18 -7.66
C ASN A 289 1.17 -10.00 -6.89
N ARG A 290 2.49 -9.83 -7.00
CA ARG A 290 3.22 -8.71 -6.37
C ARG A 290 2.79 -7.35 -6.92
N LEU A 291 2.54 -7.26 -8.22
CA LEU A 291 2.09 -6.02 -8.85
C LEU A 291 0.73 -5.56 -8.31
N PHE A 292 -0.26 -6.45 -8.22
CA PHE A 292 -1.59 -6.10 -7.72
C PHE A 292 -1.58 -5.78 -6.23
N MET A 293 -0.77 -6.47 -5.43
CA MET A 293 -0.55 -6.11 -4.03
C MET A 293 0.09 -4.72 -3.91
N HIS A 294 1.10 -4.43 -4.73
CA HIS A 294 1.76 -3.13 -4.74
C HIS A 294 0.80 -1.98 -5.06
N ILE A 295 -0.12 -2.16 -6.01
CA ILE A 295 -1.16 -1.14 -6.30
C ILE A 295 -1.94 -0.79 -5.03
N ALA A 296 -2.44 -1.81 -4.32
CA ALA A 296 -3.19 -1.63 -3.09
C ALA A 296 -2.35 -0.99 -1.96
N GLU A 297 -1.09 -1.39 -1.80
CA GLU A 297 -0.18 -0.79 -0.82
C GLU A 297 0.09 0.69 -1.12
N GLN A 298 0.29 1.05 -2.39
CA GLN A 298 0.51 2.45 -2.78
C GLN A 298 -0.72 3.32 -2.50
N MET A 299 -1.93 2.79 -2.69
CA MET A 299 -3.16 3.47 -2.27
C MET A 299 -3.14 3.69 -0.75
N GLY A 300 -2.78 2.67 0.03
CA GLY A 300 -2.73 2.74 1.49
C GLY A 300 -1.73 3.77 2.01
N VAL A 301 -0.54 3.86 1.40
CA VAL A 301 0.47 4.89 1.73
C VAL A 301 -0.08 6.30 1.49
N VAL A 302 -0.80 6.54 0.40
CA VAL A 302 -1.42 7.85 0.14
C VAL A 302 -2.52 8.14 1.15
N LEU A 303 -3.40 7.16 1.44
CA LEU A 303 -4.48 7.32 2.41
C LEU A 303 -3.94 7.69 3.80
N GLN A 304 -2.96 6.93 4.29
CA GLN A 304 -2.34 7.16 5.59
C GLN A 304 -1.74 8.57 5.72
N ASN A 305 -1.05 9.05 4.68
CA ASN A 305 -0.33 10.33 4.73
C ASN A 305 -1.22 11.56 4.52
N THR A 306 -2.40 11.39 3.91
CA THR A 306 -3.33 12.48 3.56
C THR A 306 -4.53 12.58 4.49
N ALA A 307 -4.88 11.50 5.21
CA ALA A 307 -5.94 11.50 6.19
C ALA A 307 -5.63 12.42 7.38
N ILE A 308 -6.70 12.94 8.00
CA ILE A 308 -6.62 13.83 9.17
C ILE A 308 -7.03 13.11 10.45
N SER A 309 -7.88 12.07 10.38
CA SER A 309 -8.24 11.30 11.57
C SER A 309 -7.11 10.36 12.04
N LEU A 310 -6.98 10.26 13.38
CA LEU A 310 -6.03 9.36 14.03
C LEU A 310 -6.29 7.89 13.68
N ASN A 311 -7.56 7.52 13.53
CA ASN A 311 -8.00 6.18 13.14
C ASN A 311 -7.36 5.73 11.83
N ILE A 312 -7.34 6.60 10.82
CA ILE A 312 -6.77 6.26 9.52
C ILE A 312 -5.25 6.43 9.54
N ARG A 313 -4.78 7.56 10.06
CA ARG A 313 -3.37 7.99 9.96
C ARG A 313 -2.41 7.18 10.84
N GLU A 314 -2.83 6.89 12.08
CA GLU A 314 -1.97 6.25 13.10
C GLU A 314 -2.40 4.83 13.40
N ARG A 315 -3.71 4.60 13.63
CA ARG A 315 -4.24 3.26 13.90
C ARG A 315 -4.25 2.36 12.66
N LEU A 316 -4.16 2.94 11.46
CA LEU A 316 -4.21 2.23 10.17
C LEU A 316 -5.51 1.44 9.97
N ASP A 317 -6.61 2.00 10.47
CA ASP A 317 -7.95 1.42 10.36
C ASP A 317 -8.57 1.76 9.00
N PHE A 318 -7.96 1.21 7.95
CA PHE A 318 -8.41 1.35 6.57
C PHE A 318 -8.00 0.13 5.75
N SER A 319 -8.52 -0.01 4.54
CA SER A 319 -8.04 -0.97 3.55
C SER A 319 -8.24 -0.44 2.14
N CYS A 320 -7.36 -0.81 1.23
CA CYS A 320 -7.35 -0.37 -0.15
C CYS A 320 -7.25 -1.58 -1.07
N ALA A 321 -8.10 -1.66 -2.09
CA ALA A 321 -8.24 -2.86 -2.89
C ALA A 321 -8.53 -2.58 -4.37
N LEU A 322 -8.12 -3.54 -5.20
CA LEU A 322 -8.40 -3.61 -6.63
C LEU A 322 -9.41 -4.72 -6.91
N PHE A 323 -10.41 -4.41 -7.71
CA PHE A 323 -11.50 -5.30 -8.12
C PHE A 323 -11.58 -5.42 -9.63
N ASP A 324 -12.03 -6.58 -10.11
CA ASP A 324 -12.36 -6.75 -11.52
C ASP A 324 -13.71 -6.10 -11.89
N GLY A 325 -14.08 -6.12 -13.17
CA GLY A 325 -15.32 -5.51 -13.68
C GLY A 325 -16.61 -6.12 -13.12
N GLU A 326 -16.55 -7.29 -12.46
CA GLU A 326 -17.69 -7.90 -11.75
C GLU A 326 -17.72 -7.51 -10.25
N GLY A 327 -16.78 -6.67 -9.81
CA GLY A 327 -16.65 -6.28 -8.42
C GLY A 327 -16.06 -7.37 -7.53
N ARG A 328 -15.32 -8.34 -8.09
CA ARG A 328 -14.65 -9.37 -7.29
C ARG A 328 -13.29 -8.90 -6.82
N LEU A 329 -12.99 -9.15 -5.54
CA LEU A 329 -11.72 -8.73 -4.94
C LEU A 329 -10.55 -9.49 -5.57
N VAL A 330 -9.55 -8.77 -6.10
CA VAL A 330 -8.34 -9.38 -6.68
C VAL A 330 -7.11 -9.18 -5.81
N SER A 331 -6.93 -8.00 -5.23
CA SER A 331 -5.86 -7.73 -4.26
C SER A 331 -6.31 -6.71 -3.23
N ASN A 332 -5.73 -6.81 -2.03
CA ASN A 332 -5.92 -5.87 -0.93
C ASN A 332 -4.59 -5.68 -0.19
N ALA A 333 -4.35 -4.47 0.33
CA ALA A 333 -3.27 -4.22 1.27
C ALA A 333 -3.65 -4.81 2.65
N PRO A 334 -2.76 -5.54 3.33
CA PRO A 334 -3.07 -6.27 4.56
C PRO A 334 -3.16 -5.32 5.76
N HIS A 335 -4.29 -4.65 5.91
CA HIS A 335 -4.55 -3.78 7.04
C HIS A 335 -5.62 -4.40 7.95
N MET A 336 -6.92 -4.30 7.64
CA MET A 336 -7.98 -4.84 8.50
C MET A 336 -8.62 -6.11 7.93
N PRO A 337 -8.57 -7.26 8.66
CA PRO A 337 -9.18 -8.49 8.20
C PRO A 337 -10.70 -8.43 7.98
N VAL A 338 -11.44 -7.62 8.74
CA VAL A 338 -12.89 -7.48 8.56
C VAL A 338 -13.30 -6.77 7.27
N HIS A 339 -12.41 -5.96 6.69
CA HIS A 339 -12.62 -5.37 5.36
C HIS A 339 -12.47 -6.42 4.24
N LEU A 340 -11.77 -7.53 4.51
CA LEU A 340 -11.55 -8.59 3.54
C LEU A 340 -12.87 -9.28 3.23
N GLY A 341 -13.22 -9.41 1.96
CA GLY A 341 -14.47 -10.08 1.56
C GLY A 341 -15.74 -9.22 1.71
N SER A 342 -15.78 -8.25 2.63
CA SER A 342 -16.91 -7.33 2.76
C SER A 342 -16.89 -6.20 1.72
N MET A 343 -15.71 -5.69 1.36
CA MET A 343 -15.60 -4.64 0.32
C MET A 343 -16.08 -5.10 -1.07
N GLY A 344 -15.98 -6.39 -1.40
CA GLY A 344 -16.50 -6.94 -2.67
C GLY A 344 -18.02 -6.78 -2.78
N GLU A 345 -18.75 -6.98 -1.69
CA GLU A 345 -20.19 -6.73 -1.65
C GLU A 345 -20.52 -5.24 -1.78
N SER A 346 -19.72 -4.34 -1.20
CA SER A 346 -19.88 -2.90 -1.41
C SER A 346 -19.73 -2.51 -2.88
N VAL A 347 -18.71 -3.03 -3.56
CA VAL A 347 -18.50 -2.75 -4.99
C VAL A 347 -19.65 -3.31 -5.83
N ARG A 348 -20.10 -4.54 -5.55
CA ARG A 348 -21.26 -5.14 -6.24
C ARG A 348 -22.57 -4.39 -5.98
N SER A 349 -22.77 -3.86 -4.78
CA SER A 349 -23.88 -2.96 -4.47
C SER A 349 -23.84 -1.70 -5.36
N VAL A 350 -22.67 -1.07 -5.48
CA VAL A 350 -22.48 0.11 -6.35
C VAL A 350 -22.76 -0.25 -7.82
N ILE A 351 -22.23 -1.38 -8.31
CA ILE A 351 -22.48 -1.85 -9.68
C ILE A 351 -23.98 -2.06 -9.91
N THR A 352 -24.68 -2.69 -8.96
CA THR A 352 -26.12 -2.97 -9.07
C THR A 352 -26.95 -1.69 -9.03
N ALA A 353 -26.62 -0.76 -8.13
CA ALA A 353 -27.39 0.46 -7.91
C ALA A 353 -27.10 1.55 -8.96
N ARG A 354 -25.86 1.66 -9.44
CA ARG A 354 -25.36 2.80 -10.24
C ARG A 354 -24.62 2.41 -11.51
N GLY A 355 -24.35 1.13 -11.77
CA GLY A 355 -23.41 0.70 -12.82
C GLY A 355 -23.66 1.30 -14.21
N SER A 356 -24.92 1.41 -14.64
CA SER A 356 -25.29 2.04 -15.92
C SER A 356 -25.10 3.56 -15.97
N GLU A 357 -25.08 4.22 -14.81
CA GLU A 357 -24.92 5.67 -14.66
C GLU A 357 -23.44 6.08 -14.54
N LEU A 358 -22.55 5.16 -14.17
CA LEU A 358 -21.13 5.45 -13.94
C LEU A 358 -20.42 5.95 -15.20
N ARG A 359 -19.56 6.95 -15.05
CA ARG A 359 -18.71 7.53 -16.08
C ARG A 359 -17.26 7.69 -15.59
N PRO A 360 -16.28 7.85 -16.49
CA PRO A 360 -14.92 8.17 -16.11
C PRO A 360 -14.87 9.42 -15.21
N GLY A 361 -14.16 9.33 -14.09
CA GLY A 361 -14.03 10.42 -13.11
C GLY A 361 -15.12 10.45 -12.03
N ASP A 362 -16.06 9.50 -12.02
CA ASP A 362 -17.04 9.36 -10.94
C ASP A 362 -16.46 8.64 -9.71
N ALA A 363 -17.06 8.87 -8.55
CA ALA A 363 -16.82 8.08 -7.34
C ALA A 363 -18.09 8.00 -6.49
N ILE A 364 -18.35 6.82 -5.93
CA ILE A 364 -19.50 6.52 -5.09
C ILE A 364 -19.02 6.23 -3.67
N MET A 365 -19.75 6.68 -2.66
CA MET A 365 -19.52 6.34 -1.26
C MET A 365 -20.69 5.56 -0.66
N LEU A 366 -20.39 4.64 0.26
CA LEU A 366 -21.37 3.92 1.06
C LEU A 366 -20.79 3.44 2.39
N ASN A 367 -21.64 3.32 3.41
CA ASN A 367 -21.35 2.60 4.66
C ASN A 367 -22.52 1.70 5.09
N SER A 368 -23.62 1.67 4.32
CA SER A 368 -24.82 0.89 4.62
C SER A 368 -24.47 -0.59 4.88
N PRO A 369 -24.67 -1.11 6.11
CA PRO A 369 -24.35 -2.49 6.46
C PRO A 369 -25.20 -3.51 5.68
N TYR A 370 -26.38 -3.08 5.25
CA TYR A 370 -27.31 -3.87 4.44
C TYR A 370 -26.87 -4.03 2.99
N ASN A 371 -25.89 -3.23 2.54
CA ASN A 371 -25.38 -3.18 1.17
C ASN A 371 -23.85 -3.35 1.12
N GLY A 372 -23.31 -4.23 1.97
CA GLY A 372 -21.89 -4.61 1.99
C GLY A 372 -21.00 -3.80 2.94
N GLY A 373 -21.56 -2.82 3.64
CA GLY A 373 -20.89 -2.16 4.77
C GLY A 373 -20.67 -3.11 5.96
N THR A 374 -19.72 -2.77 6.81
CA THR A 374 -19.39 -3.50 8.06
C THR A 374 -20.11 -2.88 9.26
N HIS A 375 -19.95 -1.57 9.43
CA HIS A 375 -20.68 -0.71 10.36
C HIS A 375 -20.63 0.74 9.83
N LEU A 376 -21.37 1.68 10.43
CA LEU A 376 -21.47 3.04 9.88
C LEU A 376 -20.15 3.84 9.85
N PRO A 377 -19.23 3.71 10.82
CA PRO A 377 -17.95 4.41 10.75
C PRO A 377 -17.08 4.02 9.55
N ASP A 378 -17.24 2.81 9.01
CA ASP A 378 -16.45 2.33 7.88
C ASP A 378 -17.07 2.79 6.55
N ILE A 379 -16.58 3.90 6.02
CA ILE A 379 -17.05 4.42 4.73
C ILE A 379 -16.19 3.84 3.62
N THR A 380 -16.83 3.23 2.62
CA THR A 380 -16.20 2.72 1.40
C THR A 380 -16.38 3.72 0.28
N VAL A 381 -15.29 4.14 -0.36
CA VAL A 381 -15.28 4.94 -1.59
C VAL A 381 -14.88 4.06 -2.76
N VAL A 382 -15.74 3.95 -3.77
CA VAL A 382 -15.56 3.12 -4.97
C VAL A 382 -15.39 4.02 -6.19
N THR A 383 -14.29 3.82 -6.92
CA THR A 383 -13.95 4.58 -8.14
C THR A 383 -13.80 3.61 -9.32
N PRO A 384 -14.68 3.68 -10.34
CA PRO A 384 -14.57 2.87 -11.55
C PRO A 384 -13.40 3.35 -12.43
N TRP A 385 -12.77 2.39 -13.11
CA TRP A 385 -11.82 2.66 -14.18
C TRP A 385 -12.34 2.14 -15.52
N PHE A 386 -12.15 2.95 -16.56
CA PHE A 386 -12.57 2.68 -17.92
C PHE A 386 -11.36 2.69 -18.84
N ALA A 387 -11.29 1.71 -19.75
CA ALA A 387 -10.49 1.84 -20.97
C ALA A 387 -11.31 2.62 -22.02
N ASP A 388 -11.20 2.24 -23.30
CA ASP A 388 -12.10 2.69 -24.38
C ASP A 388 -13.48 2.00 -24.34
N SER A 389 -13.96 1.61 -23.15
CA SER A 389 -15.18 0.85 -22.92
C SER A 389 -16.28 1.72 -22.32
N GLU A 390 -17.55 1.45 -22.65
CA GLU A 390 -18.70 2.08 -22.00
C GLU A 390 -18.97 1.52 -20.59
N GLN A 391 -18.42 0.34 -20.28
CA GLN A 391 -18.53 -0.31 -18.97
C GLN A 391 -17.19 -0.25 -18.21
N PRO A 392 -17.22 -0.07 -16.88
CA PRO A 392 -16.02 -0.17 -16.06
C PRO A 392 -15.38 -1.56 -16.21
N LEU A 393 -14.05 -1.59 -16.35
CA LEU A 393 -13.30 -2.84 -16.44
C LEU A 393 -12.61 -3.23 -15.13
N PHE A 394 -12.39 -2.25 -14.26
CA PHE A 394 -11.85 -2.43 -12.92
C PHE A 394 -12.50 -1.41 -11.97
N PHE A 395 -12.45 -1.71 -10.68
CA PHE A 395 -12.79 -0.74 -9.64
C PHE A 395 -11.65 -0.66 -8.63
N LEU A 396 -11.38 0.55 -8.16
CA LEU A 396 -10.52 0.81 -7.02
C LEU A 396 -11.42 1.19 -5.87
N ALA A 397 -11.19 0.62 -4.69
CA ALA A 397 -11.92 1.04 -3.51
C ALA A 397 -11.02 1.18 -2.30
N SER A 398 -11.34 2.17 -1.48
CA SER A 398 -10.77 2.36 -0.15
C SER A 398 -11.89 2.38 0.87
N ARG A 399 -11.72 1.62 1.95
CA ARG A 399 -12.60 1.66 3.13
C ARG A 399 -11.79 2.19 4.30
N ALA A 400 -12.34 3.15 5.03
CA ALA A 400 -11.63 3.77 6.14
C ALA A 400 -12.59 3.99 7.30
N HIS A 401 -12.11 3.80 8.52
CA HIS A 401 -12.87 4.05 9.73
C HIS A 401 -12.83 5.53 10.08
N HIS A 402 -13.95 6.23 9.89
CA HIS A 402 -14.09 7.61 10.28
C HIS A 402 -14.19 7.72 11.81
N ALA A 403 -13.53 8.70 12.42
CA ALA A 403 -13.51 8.84 13.88
C ALA A 403 -14.90 9.09 14.49
N ASP A 404 -15.79 9.76 13.76
CA ASP A 404 -17.19 9.97 14.11
C ASP A 404 -18.00 10.22 12.83
N ILE A 405 -19.12 9.51 12.69
CA ILE A 405 -20.12 9.67 11.63
C ILE A 405 -21.50 10.01 12.22
N GLY A 406 -21.53 10.47 13.48
CA GLY A 406 -22.74 10.79 14.24
C GLY A 406 -23.12 9.72 15.25
N GLY A 407 -24.42 9.58 15.51
CA GLY A 407 -24.97 8.61 16.46
C GLY A 407 -25.20 9.19 17.87
N ILE A 408 -25.82 8.41 18.76
CA ILE A 408 -26.19 8.86 20.10
C ILE A 408 -25.00 9.07 21.04
N THR A 409 -23.84 8.48 20.72
CA THR A 409 -22.58 8.65 21.45
C THR A 409 -21.46 9.17 20.55
N PRO A 410 -20.49 9.94 21.08
CA PRO A 410 -19.27 10.31 20.37
C PRO A 410 -18.47 9.08 19.96
N GLY A 411 -17.89 9.10 18.75
CA GLY A 411 -17.09 7.99 18.22
C GLY A 411 -17.90 7.00 17.39
N SER A 412 -19.23 7.17 17.32
CA SER A 412 -20.14 6.33 16.53
C SER A 412 -20.11 4.84 16.90
N MET A 413 -19.83 4.56 18.17
CA MET A 413 -19.78 3.21 18.76
C MET A 413 -20.72 3.11 19.98
N PRO A 414 -22.04 3.40 19.85
CA PRO A 414 -22.97 3.32 20.97
C PRO A 414 -23.14 1.87 21.43
N SER A 415 -22.82 1.59 22.70
CA SER A 415 -22.90 0.23 23.27
C SER A 415 -24.33 -0.29 23.44
N GLU A 416 -25.33 0.60 23.46
CA GLU A 416 -26.73 0.28 23.76
C GLU A 416 -27.69 0.56 22.59
N SER A 417 -27.18 0.73 21.36
CA SER A 417 -28.04 0.96 20.19
C SER A 417 -28.95 -0.25 19.92
N GLN A 418 -30.18 0.04 19.52
CA GLN A 418 -31.21 -0.94 19.15
C GLN A 418 -31.66 -0.79 17.70
N CYS A 419 -31.47 0.40 17.11
CA CYS A 419 -31.68 0.64 15.70
C CYS A 419 -30.48 1.36 15.05
N ILE A 420 -30.34 1.18 13.74
CA ILE A 420 -29.20 1.71 12.97
C ILE A 420 -29.11 3.24 12.99
N ASP A 421 -30.24 3.93 13.12
CA ASP A 421 -30.26 5.40 13.17
C ASP A 421 -29.51 5.92 14.40
N GLU A 422 -29.50 5.19 15.51
CA GLU A 422 -28.78 5.54 16.74
C GLU A 422 -27.25 5.46 16.57
N GLU A 423 -26.77 4.77 15.53
CA GLU A 423 -25.33 4.55 15.28
C GLU A 423 -24.70 5.67 14.43
N GLY A 424 -25.50 6.46 13.72
CA GLY A 424 -25.04 7.63 12.97
C GLY A 424 -25.60 7.76 11.56
N VAL A 425 -24.85 8.42 10.68
CA VAL A 425 -25.28 8.72 9.31
C VAL A 425 -25.14 7.46 8.45
N LEU A 426 -26.28 6.92 8.00
CA LEU A 426 -26.33 5.85 7.00
C LEU A 426 -26.24 6.44 5.59
N ILE A 427 -25.26 5.96 4.82
CA ILE A 427 -24.95 6.36 3.44
C ILE A 427 -25.13 5.15 2.54
N ASP A 428 -26.08 5.25 1.61
CA ASP A 428 -26.41 4.18 0.67
C ASP A 428 -26.13 4.61 -0.78
N ASN A 429 -25.02 4.13 -1.33
CA ASN A 429 -24.59 4.32 -2.74
C ASN A 429 -24.73 5.78 -3.23
N ALA A 430 -24.21 6.73 -2.43
CA ALA A 430 -24.30 8.16 -2.69
C ALA A 430 -23.16 8.65 -3.60
N TRP A 431 -23.45 9.65 -4.45
CA TRP A 431 -22.44 10.30 -5.27
C TRP A 431 -21.48 11.10 -4.38
N LEU A 432 -20.19 10.78 -4.46
CA LEU A 432 -19.12 11.57 -3.84
C LEU A 432 -18.44 12.47 -4.88
N VAL A 433 -18.24 11.94 -6.08
CA VAL A 433 -17.76 12.68 -7.25
C VAL A 433 -18.64 12.32 -8.44
N ARG A 434 -19.08 13.34 -9.19
CA ARG A 434 -19.84 13.17 -10.43
C ARG A 434 -19.21 14.01 -11.54
N GLU A 435 -18.87 13.36 -12.65
CA GLU A 435 -18.17 13.95 -13.80
C GLU A 435 -16.92 14.75 -13.38
N GLY A 436 -16.14 14.18 -12.46
CA GLY A 436 -14.92 14.80 -11.91
C GLY A 436 -15.15 15.95 -10.92
N ARG A 437 -16.40 16.22 -10.53
CA ARG A 437 -16.74 17.27 -9.54
C ARG A 437 -17.11 16.66 -8.20
N PHE A 438 -16.44 17.11 -7.13
CA PHE A 438 -16.74 16.67 -5.77
C PHE A 438 -18.09 17.25 -5.31
N GLU A 439 -19.01 16.37 -4.89
CA GLU A 439 -20.37 16.71 -4.45
C GLU A 439 -20.38 17.24 -3.01
N LEU A 440 -19.70 18.38 -2.78
CA LEU A 440 -19.46 18.93 -1.44
C LEU A 440 -20.75 19.22 -0.68
N ASP A 441 -21.67 19.97 -1.29
CA ASP A 441 -22.91 20.39 -0.64
C ASP A 441 -23.82 19.20 -0.34
N GLY A 442 -23.92 18.24 -1.28
CA GLY A 442 -24.67 17.00 -1.09
C GLY A 442 -24.09 16.15 0.04
N THR A 443 -22.77 15.99 0.08
CA THR A 443 -22.08 15.22 1.12
C THR A 443 -22.23 15.89 2.49
N LEU A 444 -22.08 17.22 2.58
CA LEU A 444 -22.30 17.95 3.82
C LEU A 444 -23.76 17.87 4.29
N ALA A 445 -24.72 17.89 3.36
CA ALA A 445 -26.14 17.73 3.69
C ALA A 445 -26.42 16.34 4.29
N LEU A 446 -25.85 15.26 3.72
CA LEU A 446 -25.95 13.91 4.27
C LEU A 446 -25.41 13.85 5.71
N LEU A 447 -24.23 14.42 5.93
CA LEU A 447 -23.57 14.39 7.24
C LEU A 447 -24.27 15.23 8.32
N LYS A 448 -24.93 16.33 7.93
CA LYS A 448 -25.53 17.31 8.85
C LYS A 448 -27.02 17.14 9.11
N ASN A 449 -27.74 16.49 8.20
CA ASN A 449 -29.21 16.42 8.25
C ASN A 449 -29.76 15.07 8.72
N ALA A 450 -28.91 14.10 9.07
CA ALA A 450 -29.35 12.86 9.71
C ALA A 450 -29.93 13.12 11.10
N SER A 451 -30.72 12.17 11.63
CA SER A 451 -31.31 12.24 12.97
C SER A 451 -30.25 12.45 14.06
N TYR A 452 -29.11 11.78 13.91
CA TYR A 452 -27.92 11.94 14.76
C TYR A 452 -26.72 12.29 13.87
N PRO A 453 -26.53 13.58 13.56
CA PRO A 453 -25.56 14.02 12.55
C PRO A 453 -24.12 13.85 13.02
N SER A 454 -23.19 13.84 12.06
CA SER A 454 -21.76 13.86 12.36
C SER A 454 -21.38 15.09 13.18
N ARG A 455 -20.57 14.87 14.22
CA ARG A 455 -20.04 15.93 15.08
C ARG A 455 -18.93 16.74 14.41
N ASN A 456 -18.22 16.13 13.47
CA ASN A 456 -17.09 16.75 12.77
C ASN A 456 -17.13 16.51 11.25
N PRO A 457 -18.13 17.09 10.55
CA PRO A 457 -18.28 16.88 9.11
C PRO A 457 -17.09 17.39 8.29
N GLU A 458 -16.35 18.39 8.77
CA GLU A 458 -15.15 18.88 8.08
C GLU A 458 -14.03 17.83 8.07
N GLN A 459 -13.83 17.10 9.17
CA GLN A 459 -12.89 15.98 9.21
C GLN A 459 -13.36 14.83 8.31
N ASN A 460 -14.65 14.51 8.30
CA ASN A 460 -15.17 13.48 7.39
C ASN A 460 -14.92 13.84 5.92
N ILE A 461 -15.14 15.09 5.51
CA ILE A 461 -14.85 15.55 4.14
C ILE A 461 -13.35 15.44 3.83
N ALA A 462 -12.47 15.74 4.78
CA ALA A 462 -11.04 15.61 4.59
C ALA A 462 -10.61 14.14 4.39
N ASP A 463 -11.12 13.23 5.21
CA ASP A 463 -10.83 11.80 5.09
C ASP A 463 -11.43 11.19 3.81
N LEU A 464 -12.62 11.62 3.39
CA LEU A 464 -13.20 11.24 2.09
C LEU A 464 -12.33 11.71 0.91
N LYS A 465 -11.74 12.89 0.99
CA LYS A 465 -10.77 13.38 -0.02
C LYS A 465 -9.48 12.56 -0.01
N ALA A 466 -9.01 12.13 1.17
CA ALA A 466 -7.87 11.23 1.30
C ALA A 466 -8.15 9.87 0.63
N GLN A 467 -9.35 9.31 0.82
CA GLN A 467 -9.81 8.08 0.14
C GLN A 467 -9.86 8.24 -1.39
N LEU A 468 -10.34 9.37 -1.90
CA LEU A 468 -10.30 9.68 -3.34
C LEU A 468 -8.86 9.77 -3.88
N ALA A 469 -7.96 10.42 -3.15
CA ALA A 469 -6.55 10.51 -3.53
C ALA A 469 -5.88 9.12 -3.58
N ALA A 470 -6.21 8.26 -2.61
CA ALA A 470 -5.78 6.88 -2.57
C ALA A 470 -6.28 6.09 -3.81
N ASN A 471 -7.58 6.16 -4.11
CA ASN A 471 -8.14 5.50 -5.29
C ASN A 471 -7.51 5.99 -6.60
N GLN A 472 -7.27 7.30 -6.73
CA GLN A 472 -6.61 7.87 -7.91
C GLN A 472 -5.15 7.39 -8.03
N GLN A 473 -4.44 7.19 -6.92
CA GLN A 473 -3.12 6.57 -6.95
C GLN A 473 -3.19 5.13 -7.45
N GLY A 474 -4.21 4.36 -7.02
CA GLY A 474 -4.46 3.01 -7.52
C GLY A 474 -4.66 2.99 -9.04
N ILE A 475 -5.46 3.93 -9.57
CA ILE A 475 -5.68 4.11 -11.01
C ILE A 475 -4.35 4.37 -11.75
N ARG A 476 -3.53 5.31 -11.27
CA ARG A 476 -2.23 5.61 -11.91
C ARG A 476 -1.31 4.39 -11.97
N GLN A 477 -1.28 3.56 -10.92
CA GLN A 477 -0.44 2.36 -10.90
C GLN A 477 -1.02 1.25 -11.81
N LEU A 478 -2.34 1.12 -11.86
CA LEU A 478 -3.03 0.21 -12.79
C LEU A 478 -2.76 0.61 -14.26
N GLU A 479 -2.83 1.89 -14.59
CA GLU A 479 -2.56 2.39 -15.94
C GLU A 479 -1.11 2.11 -16.37
N LYS A 480 -0.14 2.31 -15.47
CA LYS A 480 1.27 1.92 -15.72
C LYS A 480 1.42 0.42 -15.96
N ALA A 481 0.70 -0.41 -15.22
CA ALA A 481 0.69 -1.86 -15.44
C ALA A 481 0.09 -2.22 -16.81
N ILE A 482 -1.00 -1.57 -17.21
CA ILE A 482 -1.67 -1.77 -18.50
C ILE A 482 -0.78 -1.29 -19.65
N GLU A 483 -0.12 -0.14 -19.53
CA GLU A 483 0.83 0.39 -20.51
C GLU A 483 1.98 -0.62 -20.76
N ARG A 484 2.48 -1.24 -19.68
CA ARG A 484 3.62 -2.17 -19.76
C ARG A 484 3.25 -3.56 -20.27
N TYR A 485 2.13 -4.12 -19.82
CA TYR A 485 1.80 -5.54 -20.06
C TYR A 485 0.63 -5.75 -21.02
N GLY A 486 -0.11 -4.70 -21.36
CA GLY A 486 -1.34 -4.75 -22.13
C GLY A 486 -2.57 -5.14 -21.28
N LEU A 487 -3.71 -4.55 -21.61
CA LEU A 487 -4.97 -4.73 -20.89
C LEU A 487 -5.41 -6.20 -20.80
N ALA A 488 -5.36 -6.92 -21.93
CA ALA A 488 -5.78 -8.32 -21.99
C ALA A 488 -4.94 -9.22 -21.06
N THR A 489 -3.62 -8.99 -21.01
CA THR A 489 -2.71 -9.71 -20.12
C THR A 489 -3.04 -9.42 -18.66
N VAL A 490 -3.22 -8.14 -18.30
CA VAL A 490 -3.60 -7.73 -16.93
C VAL A 490 -4.89 -8.44 -16.50
N GLN A 491 -5.93 -8.43 -17.35
CA GLN A 491 -7.20 -9.10 -17.06
C GLN A 491 -7.06 -10.62 -16.90
N ASN A 492 -6.29 -11.28 -17.77
CA ASN A 492 -6.02 -12.72 -17.66
C ASN A 492 -5.30 -13.06 -16.35
N TYR A 493 -4.30 -12.27 -15.96
CA TYR A 493 -3.56 -12.52 -14.72
C TYR A 493 -4.35 -12.19 -13.45
N LEU A 494 -5.30 -11.25 -13.47
CA LEU A 494 -6.27 -11.12 -12.37
C LEU A 494 -7.06 -12.42 -12.16
N ARG A 495 -7.55 -13.02 -13.24
CA ARG A 495 -8.27 -14.30 -13.20
C ARG A 495 -7.37 -15.42 -12.68
N PHE A 496 -6.17 -15.57 -13.23
CA PHE A 496 -5.24 -16.62 -12.81
C PHE A 496 -4.82 -16.51 -11.35
N VAL A 497 -4.62 -15.29 -10.83
CA VAL A 497 -4.30 -15.05 -9.41
C VAL A 497 -5.45 -15.52 -8.50
N ARG A 498 -6.71 -15.29 -8.91
CA ARG A 498 -7.89 -15.80 -8.17
C ARG A 498 -8.02 -17.32 -8.26
N GLU A 499 -7.85 -17.91 -9.43
CA GLU A 499 -7.90 -19.36 -9.63
C GLU A 499 -6.81 -20.10 -8.82
N ASN A 500 -5.63 -19.50 -8.69
CA ASN A 500 -4.56 -20.01 -7.84
C ASN A 500 -4.97 -20.01 -6.36
N ALA A 501 -5.57 -18.92 -5.88
CA ALA A 501 -6.07 -18.85 -4.51
C ALA A 501 -7.16 -19.91 -4.22
N ALA A 502 -8.10 -20.09 -5.16
CA ALA A 502 -9.10 -21.15 -5.09
C ALA A 502 -8.44 -22.55 -5.02
N THR A 503 -7.40 -22.77 -5.82
CA THR A 503 -6.66 -24.04 -5.85
C THR A 503 -5.94 -24.32 -4.52
N SER A 504 -5.33 -23.30 -3.91
CA SER A 504 -4.70 -23.45 -2.59
C SER A 504 -5.71 -23.75 -1.48
N VAL A 505 -6.91 -23.14 -1.51
CA VAL A 505 -7.99 -23.52 -0.58
C VAL A 505 -8.46 -24.95 -0.83
N ARG A 506 -8.69 -25.37 -2.08
CA ARG A 506 -9.06 -26.77 -2.41
C ARG A 506 -8.05 -27.79 -1.86
N ARG A 507 -6.75 -27.46 -1.90
CA ARG A 507 -5.68 -28.28 -1.32
C ARG A 507 -5.80 -28.36 0.19
N LEU A 508 -5.99 -27.22 0.87
CA LEU A 508 -6.23 -27.17 2.32
C LEU A 508 -7.44 -28.04 2.71
N LEU A 509 -8.56 -27.89 2.00
CA LEU A 509 -9.81 -28.59 2.29
C LEU A 509 -9.63 -30.12 2.33
N SER A 510 -8.74 -30.68 1.50
CA SER A 510 -8.45 -32.12 1.50
C SER A 510 -7.85 -32.65 2.81
N THR A 511 -7.29 -31.76 3.63
CA THR A 511 -6.66 -32.08 4.92
C THR A 511 -7.59 -31.87 6.11
N LEU A 512 -8.68 -31.12 5.93
CA LEU A 512 -9.60 -30.77 6.99
C LEU A 512 -10.58 -31.92 7.27
N LYS A 513 -11.09 -31.93 8.51
CA LYS A 513 -12.17 -32.82 8.95
C LYS A 513 -13.44 -32.01 9.09
N ASP A 514 -14.57 -32.70 8.97
CA ASP A 514 -15.86 -32.14 9.34
C ASP A 514 -15.87 -31.80 10.84
N GLY A 515 -16.55 -30.73 11.19
CA GLY A 515 -16.66 -30.30 12.58
C GLY A 515 -17.80 -29.32 12.79
N GLU A 516 -18.17 -29.14 14.05
CA GLU A 516 -19.19 -28.21 14.48
C GLU A 516 -18.76 -27.53 15.78
N PHE A 517 -19.18 -26.29 15.97
CA PHE A 517 -18.92 -25.54 17.18
C PHE A 517 -20.06 -24.56 17.45
N SER A 518 -20.24 -24.20 18.70
CA SER A 518 -21.18 -23.16 19.11
C SER A 518 -20.59 -22.30 20.22
N CYS A 519 -20.86 -21.00 20.15
CA CYS A 519 -20.52 -20.03 21.18
C CYS A 519 -21.81 -19.33 21.62
N GLU A 520 -22.03 -19.26 22.92
CA GLU A 520 -23.10 -18.46 23.53
C GLU A 520 -22.49 -17.13 23.98
N LEU A 521 -23.09 -16.03 23.55
CA LEU A 521 -22.70 -14.68 23.94
C LEU A 521 -23.24 -14.37 25.34
N ASP A 522 -22.66 -13.38 26.02
CA ASP A 522 -23.10 -12.93 27.34
C ASP A 522 -24.57 -12.45 27.36
N SER A 523 -25.09 -12.02 26.22
CA SER A 523 -26.49 -11.61 26.02
C SER A 523 -27.45 -12.80 25.80
N GLY A 524 -26.93 -14.02 25.68
CA GLY A 524 -27.69 -15.27 25.55
C GLY A 524 -27.94 -15.73 24.11
N GLU A 525 -27.60 -14.93 23.09
CA GLU A 525 -27.60 -15.38 21.71
C GLU A 525 -26.52 -16.44 21.46
N VAL A 526 -26.80 -17.37 20.54
CA VAL A 526 -25.89 -18.47 20.23
C VAL A 526 -25.50 -18.42 18.76
N ILE A 527 -24.19 -18.38 18.50
CA ILE A 527 -23.61 -18.57 17.18
C ILE A 527 -23.31 -20.05 17.00
N ARG A 528 -23.73 -20.62 15.87
CA ARG A 528 -23.46 -22.02 15.53
C ARG A 528 -22.85 -22.10 14.15
N VAL A 529 -21.84 -22.94 14.00
CA VAL A 529 -21.26 -23.24 12.69
C VAL A 529 -20.96 -24.72 12.55
N ARG A 530 -21.29 -25.25 11.38
CA ARG A 530 -20.90 -26.59 10.94
C ARG A 530 -20.09 -26.46 9.66
N VAL A 531 -18.90 -27.06 9.65
CA VAL A 531 -18.06 -27.18 8.45
C VAL A 531 -18.14 -28.61 7.96
N ALA A 532 -18.62 -28.81 6.73
CA ALA A 532 -18.75 -30.11 6.10
C ALA A 532 -18.01 -30.14 4.77
N HIS A 533 -17.08 -31.09 4.61
CA HIS A 533 -16.25 -31.18 3.41
C HIS A 533 -16.82 -32.16 2.38
N ASP A 534 -17.00 -31.69 1.14
CA ASP A 534 -17.29 -32.52 -0.02
C ASP A 534 -15.98 -32.87 -0.76
N ARG A 535 -15.44 -34.05 -0.44
CA ARG A 535 -14.20 -34.57 -1.07
C ARG A 535 -14.29 -34.73 -2.58
N ARG A 536 -15.49 -34.95 -3.14
CA ARG A 536 -15.66 -35.16 -4.58
C ARG A 536 -15.61 -33.84 -5.34
N LYS A 537 -16.20 -32.79 -4.76
CA LYS A 537 -16.20 -31.44 -5.34
C LYS A 537 -14.99 -30.60 -4.93
N GLN A 538 -14.16 -31.12 -4.01
CA GLN A 538 -13.09 -30.35 -3.35
C GLN A 538 -13.61 -29.03 -2.77
N ALA A 539 -14.79 -29.09 -2.15
CA ALA A 539 -15.48 -27.92 -1.63
C ALA A 539 -15.84 -28.13 -0.15
N ALA A 540 -16.17 -27.06 0.56
CA ALA A 540 -16.71 -27.16 1.92
C ALA A 540 -17.98 -26.33 2.04
N THR A 541 -18.97 -26.84 2.77
CA THR A 541 -20.12 -26.07 3.22
C THR A 541 -19.85 -25.55 4.61
N ILE A 542 -19.93 -24.24 4.79
CA ILE A 542 -19.92 -23.56 6.08
C ILE A 542 -21.36 -23.16 6.37
N ASP A 543 -22.00 -23.89 7.26
CA ASP A 543 -23.43 -23.76 7.55
C ASP A 543 -23.63 -23.15 8.94
N PHE A 544 -24.24 -21.96 8.99
CA PHE A 544 -24.56 -21.24 10.22
C PHE A 544 -25.99 -21.54 10.73
N ALA A 545 -26.66 -22.56 10.19
CA ALA A 545 -27.98 -22.98 10.64
C ALA A 545 -28.04 -23.24 12.16
N GLY A 546 -29.08 -22.69 12.80
CA GLY A 546 -29.27 -22.76 14.24
C GLY A 546 -28.60 -21.63 15.03
N THR A 547 -27.92 -20.70 14.35
CA THR A 547 -27.56 -19.39 14.94
C THR A 547 -28.83 -18.61 15.30
N SER A 548 -28.77 -17.85 16.39
CA SER A 548 -29.89 -17.08 16.91
C SER A 548 -30.52 -16.13 15.86
N PRO A 549 -31.84 -15.87 15.97
CA PRO A 549 -32.50 -14.84 15.17
C PRO A 549 -31.86 -13.47 15.41
N GLN A 550 -32.18 -12.49 14.56
CA GLN A 550 -31.77 -11.10 14.76
C GLN A 550 -32.03 -10.64 16.20
N SER A 551 -30.98 -10.08 16.83
CA SER A 551 -31.04 -9.53 18.18
C SER A 551 -31.73 -8.16 18.17
N ALA A 552 -32.37 -7.82 19.29
CA ALA A 552 -32.87 -6.47 19.54
C ALA A 552 -31.76 -5.49 19.99
N SER A 553 -30.54 -6.00 20.22
CA SER A 553 -29.35 -5.20 20.52
C SER A 553 -28.52 -4.91 19.26
N ASN A 554 -27.36 -4.30 19.41
CA ASN A 554 -26.40 -4.00 18.36
C ASN A 554 -25.42 -5.14 18.02
N PHE A 555 -25.57 -6.33 18.61
CA PHE A 555 -24.71 -7.50 18.36
C PHE A 555 -24.97 -8.17 17.00
N ASN A 556 -25.78 -7.57 16.12
CA ASN A 556 -26.02 -8.13 14.80
C ASN A 556 -24.84 -7.86 13.86
N ALA A 557 -24.23 -8.90 13.32
CA ALA A 557 -23.19 -8.80 12.30
C ALA A 557 -23.80 -8.86 10.89
N PRO A 558 -23.52 -7.89 10.00
CA PRO A 558 -23.92 -7.98 8.60
C PRO A 558 -23.37 -9.23 7.92
N GLU A 559 -24.06 -9.71 6.87
CA GLU A 559 -23.64 -10.91 6.13
C GLU A 559 -22.19 -10.77 5.61
N ALA A 560 -21.83 -9.55 5.18
CA ALA A 560 -20.51 -9.21 4.70
C ALA A 560 -19.40 -9.45 5.75
N VAL A 561 -19.67 -9.20 7.04
CA VAL A 561 -18.76 -9.48 8.17
C VAL A 561 -18.58 -10.98 8.36
N THR A 562 -19.66 -11.76 8.30
CA THR A 562 -19.59 -13.22 8.44
C THR A 562 -18.77 -13.84 7.29
N ARG A 563 -18.95 -13.35 6.06
CA ARG A 563 -18.15 -13.78 4.89
C ARG A 563 -16.67 -13.40 5.06
N ALA A 564 -16.37 -12.24 5.64
CA ALA A 564 -15.01 -11.81 5.97
C ALA A 564 -14.33 -12.75 6.96
N ALA A 565 -15.03 -13.13 8.03
CA ALA A 565 -14.53 -14.09 9.01
C ALA A 565 -14.20 -15.46 8.38
N VAL A 566 -15.07 -15.97 7.50
CA VAL A 566 -14.80 -17.21 6.75
C VAL A 566 -13.55 -17.06 5.86
N LEU A 567 -13.44 -15.97 5.10
CA LEU A 567 -12.27 -15.71 4.25
C LEU A 567 -10.97 -15.71 5.08
N TYR A 568 -10.97 -14.96 6.18
CA TYR A 568 -9.82 -14.85 7.08
C TYR A 568 -9.41 -16.20 7.66
N VAL A 569 -10.34 -16.98 8.21
CA VAL A 569 -10.03 -18.28 8.82
C VAL A 569 -9.41 -19.21 7.80
N PHE A 570 -10.06 -19.41 6.64
CA PHE A 570 -9.53 -20.33 5.63
C PHE A 570 -8.20 -19.86 5.04
N ARG A 571 -8.00 -18.55 4.87
CA ARG A 571 -6.71 -18.03 4.42
C ARG A 571 -5.61 -18.20 5.47
N SER A 572 -5.91 -18.01 6.76
CA SER A 572 -4.93 -18.13 7.85
C SER A 572 -4.37 -19.55 8.02
N LEU A 573 -5.14 -20.56 7.60
CA LEU A 573 -4.73 -21.97 7.62
C LEU A 573 -3.79 -22.34 6.47
N ILE A 574 -3.65 -21.48 5.46
CA ILE A 574 -2.77 -21.71 4.31
C ILE A 574 -1.38 -21.15 4.63
N ARG A 575 -0.39 -22.05 4.71
CA ARG A 575 1.02 -21.70 4.96
C ARG A 575 1.73 -21.03 3.77
N GLU A 576 1.16 -21.12 2.59
CA GLU A 576 1.69 -20.51 1.36
C GLU A 576 1.42 -19.00 1.35
N GLU A 577 2.34 -18.22 0.78
CA GLU A 577 2.16 -16.80 0.51
C GLU A 577 1.24 -16.59 -0.71
N ILE A 578 -0.06 -16.85 -0.54
CA ILE A 578 -1.08 -16.52 -1.55
C ILE A 578 -1.71 -15.15 -1.25
N PRO A 579 -2.06 -14.36 -2.28
CA PRO A 579 -2.76 -13.10 -2.07
C PRO A 579 -4.12 -13.34 -1.42
N MET A 580 -4.55 -12.37 -0.61
CA MET A 580 -5.90 -12.35 -0.06
C MET A 580 -6.87 -11.83 -1.11
N ASN A 581 -7.64 -12.73 -1.73
CA ASN A 581 -8.61 -12.40 -2.76
C ASN A 581 -9.86 -13.29 -2.69
N GLU A 582 -10.91 -12.94 -3.47
CA GLU A 582 -12.19 -13.65 -3.42
C GLU A 582 -12.13 -15.08 -4.00
N GLY A 583 -11.06 -15.43 -4.72
CA GLY A 583 -10.78 -16.80 -5.14
C GLY A 583 -10.73 -17.79 -3.97
N CYS A 584 -10.29 -17.34 -2.79
CA CYS A 584 -10.32 -18.15 -1.57
C CYS A 584 -11.74 -18.59 -1.15
N LEU A 585 -12.77 -17.84 -1.52
CA LEU A 585 -14.17 -18.15 -1.19
C LEU A 585 -14.83 -19.06 -2.22
N GLU A 586 -14.32 -19.17 -3.45
CA GLU A 586 -14.93 -19.99 -4.51
C GLU A 586 -15.20 -21.46 -4.13
N PRO A 587 -14.28 -22.19 -3.45
CA PRO A 587 -14.57 -23.56 -3.02
C PRO A 587 -15.39 -23.65 -1.72
N LEU A 588 -15.85 -22.52 -1.18
CA LEU A 588 -16.55 -22.42 0.11
C LEU A 588 -18.00 -22.02 -0.11
N GLN A 589 -18.92 -22.95 0.14
CA GLN A 589 -20.35 -22.65 0.16
C GLN A 589 -20.76 -22.14 1.54
N ILE A 590 -20.88 -20.82 1.68
CA ILE A 590 -21.32 -20.17 2.92
C ILE A 590 -22.85 -20.13 2.95
N ARG A 591 -23.46 -20.60 4.04
CA ARG A 591 -24.91 -20.56 4.27
C ARG A 591 -25.19 -19.83 5.58
N ILE A 592 -25.81 -18.67 5.47
CA ILE A 592 -26.19 -17.84 6.61
C ILE A 592 -27.72 -17.79 6.64
N PRO A 593 -28.38 -18.13 7.76
CA PRO A 593 -29.83 -18.01 7.86
C PRO A 593 -30.27 -16.56 7.71
N GLN A 594 -31.26 -16.30 6.86
CA GLN A 594 -31.90 -14.99 6.74
C GLN A 594 -32.54 -14.59 8.08
N ASP A 595 -32.61 -13.28 8.35
CA ASP A 595 -33.17 -12.70 9.57
C ASP A 595 -32.53 -13.26 10.87
N SER A 596 -31.28 -13.73 10.77
CA SER A 596 -30.45 -14.09 11.92
C SER A 596 -29.59 -12.92 12.36
N MET A 597 -28.98 -13.04 13.53
CA MET A 597 -28.00 -12.04 13.98
C MET A 597 -26.76 -11.93 13.06
N LEU A 598 -26.55 -12.88 12.13
CA LEU A 598 -25.47 -12.86 11.14
C LEU A 598 -25.93 -12.39 9.74
N SER A 599 -27.22 -12.08 9.60
CA SER A 599 -27.85 -11.52 8.40
C SER A 599 -29.02 -10.63 8.80
N PRO A 600 -28.76 -9.54 9.54
CA PRO A 600 -29.81 -8.64 10.01
C PRO A 600 -30.47 -7.87 8.87
N SER A 601 -31.75 -7.57 9.07
CA SER A 601 -32.59 -6.74 8.22
C SER A 601 -32.74 -5.34 8.82
N PHE A 602 -32.92 -4.33 7.97
CA PHE A 602 -33.20 -2.96 8.41
C PHE A 602 -34.45 -2.94 9.33
N PRO A 603 -34.44 -2.21 10.47
CA PRO A 603 -33.47 -1.20 10.90
C PRO A 603 -32.50 -1.67 12.01
N ALA A 604 -32.10 -2.93 12.06
CA ALA A 604 -31.26 -3.46 13.15
C ALA A 604 -29.96 -2.66 13.39
N ALA A 605 -29.62 -2.44 14.66
CA ALA A 605 -28.30 -1.95 15.05
C ALA A 605 -27.23 -3.04 14.80
N VAL A 606 -26.01 -2.64 14.40
CA VAL A 606 -24.95 -3.57 13.98
C VAL A 606 -23.56 -3.27 14.53
N VAL A 607 -23.38 -2.20 15.31
CA VAL A 607 -22.04 -1.72 15.65
C VAL A 607 -21.21 -2.75 16.44
N ALA A 608 -21.83 -3.47 17.38
CA ALA A 608 -21.17 -4.56 18.10
C ALA A 608 -21.00 -5.82 17.23
N GLY A 609 -21.77 -5.94 16.16
CA GLY A 609 -21.61 -6.99 15.14
C GLY A 609 -20.22 -7.04 14.52
N ASN A 610 -19.65 -5.86 14.21
CA ASN A 610 -18.35 -5.73 13.58
C ASN A 610 -17.19 -6.07 14.54
N VAL A 611 -17.34 -5.78 15.84
CA VAL A 611 -16.23 -5.79 16.81
C VAL A 611 -16.31 -6.90 17.87
N GLU A 612 -17.50 -7.41 18.19
CA GLU A 612 -17.72 -8.49 19.15
C GLU A 612 -18.13 -9.78 18.43
N THR A 613 -19.28 -9.74 17.74
CA THR A 613 -19.87 -10.92 17.09
C THR A 613 -18.94 -11.52 16.03
N SER A 614 -18.23 -10.68 15.27
CA SER A 614 -17.24 -11.11 14.28
C SER A 614 -16.08 -11.93 14.89
N GLN A 615 -15.66 -11.59 16.11
CA GLN A 615 -14.63 -12.33 16.85
C GLN A 615 -15.17 -13.70 17.27
N CYS A 616 -16.38 -13.75 17.83
CA CYS A 616 -17.03 -15.01 18.21
C CYS A 616 -17.31 -15.92 17.00
N VAL A 617 -17.70 -15.36 15.85
CA VAL A 617 -17.83 -16.12 14.58
C VAL A 617 -16.48 -16.73 14.19
N THR A 618 -15.40 -15.95 14.29
CA THR A 618 -14.04 -16.41 13.98
C THR A 618 -13.59 -17.53 14.92
N ASP A 619 -13.81 -17.38 16.22
CA ASP A 619 -13.51 -18.40 17.22
C ASP A 619 -14.34 -19.68 17.00
N CYS A 620 -15.62 -19.55 16.64
CA CYS A 620 -16.46 -20.70 16.28
C CYS A 620 -15.92 -21.46 15.07
N LEU A 621 -15.47 -20.75 14.03
CA LEU A 621 -14.90 -21.35 12.84
C LEU A 621 -13.59 -22.09 13.16
N PHE A 622 -12.68 -21.48 13.94
CA PHE A 622 -11.45 -22.16 14.37
C PHE A 622 -11.72 -23.35 15.30
N GLY A 623 -12.70 -23.23 16.19
CA GLY A 623 -13.16 -24.30 17.07
C GLY A 623 -13.73 -25.48 16.29
N ALA A 624 -14.56 -25.23 15.28
CA ALA A 624 -15.11 -26.26 14.41
C ALA A 624 -14.00 -26.98 13.61
N LEU A 625 -12.95 -26.25 13.23
CA LEU A 625 -11.78 -26.79 12.53
C LEU A 625 -10.73 -27.39 13.48
N GLN A 626 -10.89 -27.25 14.79
CA GLN A 626 -9.93 -27.65 15.83
C GLN A 626 -8.51 -27.09 15.59
N ALA A 627 -8.43 -25.89 15.02
CA ALA A 627 -7.17 -25.30 14.56
C ALA A 627 -6.54 -24.33 15.58
N LEU A 628 -7.38 -23.66 16.37
CA LEU A 628 -6.97 -22.66 17.35
C LEU A 628 -7.99 -22.64 18.51
N ALA A 629 -7.52 -22.44 19.74
CA ALA A 629 -8.39 -22.04 20.84
C ALA A 629 -8.95 -20.63 20.61
N ALA A 630 -10.01 -20.28 21.32
CA ALA A 630 -10.55 -18.92 21.26
C ALA A 630 -9.49 -17.89 21.72
N SER A 631 -9.43 -16.76 21.02
CA SER A 631 -8.63 -15.61 21.45
C SER A 631 -9.39 -14.79 22.51
N GLN A 632 -9.09 -13.50 22.66
CA GLN A 632 -9.80 -12.61 23.58
C GLN A 632 -11.32 -12.51 23.30
N GLY A 633 -11.78 -12.83 22.07
CA GLY A 633 -13.21 -12.83 21.71
C GLY A 633 -13.83 -11.44 21.55
N THR A 634 -13.03 -10.38 21.55
CA THR A 634 -13.47 -8.97 21.43
C THR A 634 -12.38 -8.14 20.76
N MET A 635 -12.74 -7.03 20.11
CA MET A 635 -11.78 -5.97 19.75
C MET A 635 -11.54 -4.96 20.89
N ASN A 636 -12.25 -5.09 22.00
CA ASN A 636 -12.20 -4.26 23.21
C ASN A 636 -12.21 -2.75 22.92
N ASN A 637 -13.40 -2.24 22.66
CA ASN A 637 -13.63 -0.86 22.24
C ASN A 637 -13.46 0.12 23.42
N PHE A 638 -12.64 1.15 23.23
CA PHE A 638 -12.47 2.26 24.16
C PHE A 638 -12.85 3.57 23.46
N THR A 639 -13.91 4.20 23.96
CA THR A 639 -14.48 5.43 23.37
C THR A 639 -14.64 6.50 24.45
N PHE A 640 -14.26 7.74 24.14
CA PHE A 640 -14.62 8.90 24.94
C PHE A 640 -14.75 10.14 24.07
N GLY A 641 -15.51 11.12 24.52
CA GLY A 641 -15.67 12.35 23.75
C GLY A 641 -16.84 13.21 24.18
N ASN A 642 -17.11 14.22 23.35
CA ASN A 642 -18.24 15.13 23.41
C ASN A 642 -18.47 15.73 22.00
N ASP A 643 -19.26 16.81 21.89
CA ASP A 643 -19.55 17.46 20.60
C ASP A 643 -18.33 18.02 19.86
N ARG A 644 -17.19 18.19 20.55
CA ARG A 644 -15.96 18.77 19.99
C ARG A 644 -14.80 17.80 19.85
N VAL A 645 -14.75 16.78 20.69
CA VAL A 645 -13.66 15.80 20.74
C VAL A 645 -14.27 14.41 20.62
N GLN A 646 -13.78 13.60 19.69
CA GLN A 646 -14.20 12.22 19.52
C GLN A 646 -12.95 11.35 19.50
N TYR A 647 -12.93 10.31 20.32
CA TYR A 647 -11.84 9.35 20.40
C TYR A 647 -12.39 7.94 20.39
N TYR A 648 -11.78 7.11 19.56
CA TYR A 648 -12.08 5.68 19.45
C TYR A 648 -10.80 4.89 19.24
N GLU A 649 -10.59 3.89 20.08
CA GLU A 649 -9.50 2.93 19.99
C GLU A 649 -9.97 1.52 20.37
N THR A 650 -9.18 0.52 19.97
CA THR A 650 -9.33 -0.88 20.36
C THR A 650 -8.13 -1.29 21.21
N ILE A 651 -8.37 -1.98 22.32
CA ILE A 651 -7.30 -2.44 23.23
C ILE A 651 -6.96 -3.90 22.93
N CYS A 652 -5.68 -4.18 22.68
CA CYS A 652 -5.22 -5.54 22.41
C CYS A 652 -5.32 -6.47 23.64
N GLY A 653 -5.29 -7.78 23.40
CA GLY A 653 -5.30 -8.81 24.43
C GLY A 653 -4.44 -9.99 24.03
N GLY A 654 -4.97 -11.22 24.12
CA GLY A 654 -4.22 -12.44 23.80
C GLY A 654 -4.78 -13.18 22.58
N ALA A 655 -3.89 -13.82 21.82
CA ALA A 655 -4.26 -14.81 20.81
C ALA A 655 -4.47 -16.18 21.45
N GLY A 656 -5.38 -16.99 20.88
CA GLY A 656 -5.59 -18.37 21.29
C GLY A 656 -4.35 -19.24 21.04
N ALA A 657 -4.12 -20.21 21.92
CA ALA A 657 -3.10 -21.25 21.71
C ALA A 657 -3.53 -22.23 20.61
N GLY A 658 -2.56 -22.90 19.97
CA GLY A 658 -2.85 -23.91 18.96
C GLY A 658 -2.00 -25.17 19.12
N PRO A 659 -2.06 -26.11 18.15
CA PRO A 659 -1.36 -27.37 18.25
C PRO A 659 0.18 -27.19 18.31
N GLY A 660 0.74 -27.30 19.52
CA GLY A 660 2.18 -27.24 19.75
C GLY A 660 2.75 -25.82 19.86
N PHE A 661 1.92 -24.80 20.06
CA PHE A 661 2.36 -23.42 20.30
C PHE A 661 1.44 -22.68 21.26
N ASP A 662 2.04 -21.80 22.06
CA ASP A 662 1.33 -20.89 22.96
C ASP A 662 0.73 -19.71 22.18
N GLY A 663 -0.30 -19.09 22.74
CA GLY A 663 -0.86 -17.84 22.23
C GLY A 663 0.11 -16.67 22.38
N ALA A 664 -0.02 -15.67 21.50
CA ALA A 664 0.74 -14.43 21.63
C ALA A 664 0.08 -13.47 22.64
N ASP A 665 0.90 -12.84 23.48
CA ASP A 665 0.48 -11.82 24.44
C ASP A 665 0.41 -10.41 23.81
N ALA A 666 -0.54 -9.60 24.26
CA ALA A 666 -0.70 -8.17 23.91
C ALA A 666 -0.71 -7.87 22.40
N VAL A 667 -1.53 -8.62 21.65
CA VAL A 667 -1.72 -8.44 20.21
C VAL A 667 -3.19 -8.26 19.83
N HIS A 668 -3.43 -7.50 18.77
CA HIS A 668 -4.71 -7.53 18.08
C HIS A 668 -4.88 -8.87 17.37
N THR A 669 -6.09 -9.42 17.41
CA THR A 669 -6.37 -10.75 16.88
C THR A 669 -7.53 -10.71 15.90
N HIS A 670 -7.49 -11.65 14.97
CA HIS A 670 -8.61 -11.99 14.10
C HIS A 670 -9.11 -10.84 13.26
N MET A 671 -10.26 -10.25 13.58
CA MET A 671 -10.94 -9.28 12.73
C MET A 671 -10.32 -7.88 12.74
N THR A 672 -9.31 -7.65 13.58
CA THR A 672 -8.55 -6.39 13.68
C THR A 672 -7.05 -6.63 13.63
N ASN A 673 -6.33 -5.66 13.07
CA ASN A 673 -4.87 -5.56 13.09
C ASN A 673 -4.45 -4.07 13.17
N SER A 674 -5.27 -3.25 13.83
CA SER A 674 -5.00 -1.82 14.01
C SER A 674 -3.80 -1.62 14.93
N ARG A 675 -3.15 -0.47 14.80
CA ARG A 675 -2.17 -0.02 15.80
C ARG A 675 -2.88 0.65 16.97
N MET A 676 -2.25 0.59 18.13
CA MET A 676 -2.57 1.48 19.25
C MET A 676 -1.92 2.84 19.01
N THR A 677 -2.55 3.91 19.45
CA THR A 677 -1.94 5.25 19.44
C THR A 677 -0.87 5.37 20.52
N ASP A 678 0.11 6.27 20.33
CA ASP A 678 1.13 6.52 21.33
C ASP A 678 0.52 7.17 22.60
N VAL A 679 1.05 6.83 23.78
CA VAL A 679 0.47 7.17 25.10
C VAL A 679 0.88 8.56 25.58
#